data_AF-A0A7X6JYE4-F1
#
_entry.id   AF-A0A7X6JYE4-F1
#
_cell.length_a   1.000
_cell.length_b   1.000
_cell.length_c   1.000
_cell.angle_alpha   90.00
_cell.angle_beta   90.00
_cell.angle_gamma   90.00
#
_symmetry.space_group_name_H-M   'P 1'
#
loop_
_entity.id
_entity.type
_entity.pdbx_description
1 polymer ?
#
loop_
_entity_poly.entity_id
_entity_poly.type
_entity_poly.pdbx_seq_one_letter_code
_entity_poly.pdbx_strand_id
1 'polypeptide(L)'
;MANAFTRLTRALFARRTAAPRPPVQDWSDTPLARWLDRPERPLGGLAAEGADLFALIAGETSTEVLAAAIRRARATGDRRSEIAASERLVALTAAPDVACPLAELLFWSGRPDRAAAVLAATPRPAEAPGTWDMTAVLLAASGADPVRGRDEAVAIAGGATGGLRAALVARIVEADLRRGDTAAAQSLLDAERGAGGWRKPLALLAVRTRLVAEGPEAALALLQAEDVTAAIGDDAEAAAAIEARVRAALGRHEEVCERLFPLIAEAPWSWSLYAPAGEAAWNCDRLRDFADLLDRAAALYPARTDLLQLRCTAAADLGEFELAERLLAELRPRSEWAYHEARLALVCQRPGDGQLDAALAEAEAAGVPARVPAMVVASFAYFYGAAQVGLDRALDMIAPFADMSGEDAGYARLRLRLLIGLGRDAAAEALWQGLPPGLRREAGLEPFGLYFEQRAGRHAAARAGWTRHLARTAPVALNARSAYPDCLALKYDAAAGSPRDVFLFLTVFNGIEYIDWFLAYYRRLGVAQFFIVDNGSTDGTRERLLAEPDVSLFHAGGSFRRSGCGVFWVNHLLRRFGAGHWCLHVDMDEAFVFPHMDAGRSLRDFLDFLEAEGAEGAAGAMIDIYPADLASAAAEAAGGGDPFAASRYVDRDYSFLPCETPPYVFVQGGLRSRLTGRSLMMTKAPLIRMAPDVAYLVTNHQHTHLPLSSVRVGLLHYKFVGDIRARLAEAIDRQEHFMGARFYRALAAPVEAGAAGAGGGFLSPWSVPCEGPRTLVDLGLIASSPGWDGWNATAGA
;
A
#
# COMPACT_ATOMS: atom_id res chain seq x y z
N MET A 1 -47.36 9.88 12.88
CA MET A 1 -47.24 11.36 13.04
C MET A 1 -45.90 11.84 12.48
N ALA A 2 -45.75 11.71 11.16
CA ALA A 2 -44.53 11.97 10.39
C ALA A 2 -44.38 13.46 10.01
N ASN A 3 -44.71 14.38 10.91
CA ASN A 3 -44.69 15.82 10.60
C ASN A 3 -44.16 16.73 11.73
N ALA A 4 -43.59 16.12 12.78
CA ALA A 4 -42.92 16.84 13.89
C ALA A 4 -41.38 16.76 13.81
N PHE A 5 -40.82 15.64 13.31
CA PHE A 5 -39.37 15.44 13.19
C PHE A 5 -38.74 16.30 12.08
N THR A 6 -39.49 16.58 11.01
CA THR A 6 -39.08 17.47 9.90
C THR A 6 -39.17 18.96 10.24
N ARG A 7 -39.95 19.33 11.27
CA ARG A 7 -40.04 20.71 11.78
C ARG A 7 -38.95 21.01 12.81
N LEU A 8 -38.51 20.02 13.58
CA LEU A 8 -37.39 20.18 14.52
C LEU A 8 -36.02 20.23 13.81
N THR A 9 -35.84 19.47 12.73
CA THR A 9 -34.63 19.54 11.88
C THR A 9 -34.54 20.85 11.08
N ARG A 10 -35.67 21.42 10.62
CA ARG A 10 -35.68 22.77 10.03
C ARG A 10 -35.49 23.89 11.05
N ALA A 11 -35.87 23.70 12.32
CA ALA A 11 -35.61 24.68 13.38
C ALA A 11 -34.15 24.66 13.86
N LEU A 12 -33.48 23.50 13.81
CA LEU A 12 -32.03 23.38 14.03
C LEU A 12 -31.21 23.90 12.84
N PHE A 13 -31.75 23.85 11.61
CA PHE A 13 -31.13 24.46 10.42
C PHE A 13 -31.52 25.94 10.14
N ALA A 14 -32.53 26.49 10.83
CA ALA A 14 -32.92 27.90 10.72
C ALA A 14 -32.31 28.81 11.80
N ARG A 15 -31.48 28.27 12.70
CA ARG A 15 -30.64 29.03 13.65
C ARG A 15 -29.13 28.85 13.39
N ARG A 16 -28.74 28.82 12.12
CA ARG A 16 -27.63 29.68 11.68
C ARG A 16 -28.23 30.92 11.05
N THR A 17 -28.94 31.72 11.86
CA THR A 17 -28.83 33.17 11.68
C THR A 17 -27.35 33.44 11.61
N ALA A 18 -26.91 34.12 10.55
CA ALA A 18 -25.64 34.81 10.54
C ALA A 18 -25.37 35.25 11.98
N ALA A 19 -24.36 34.67 12.63
CA ALA A 19 -23.74 35.35 13.75
C ALA A 19 -23.60 36.79 13.27
N PRO A 20 -24.06 37.81 14.03
CA PRO A 20 -23.96 39.18 13.57
C PRO A 20 -22.56 39.30 12.99
N ARG A 21 -22.48 39.66 11.69
CA ARG A 21 -21.19 39.98 11.09
C ARG A 21 -20.52 40.83 12.16
N PRO A 22 -19.37 40.42 12.73
CA PRO A 22 -18.66 41.36 13.58
C PRO A 22 -18.60 42.64 12.74
N PRO A 23 -18.89 43.81 13.33
CA PRO A 23 -18.85 45.06 12.57
C PRO A 23 -17.60 44.98 11.71
N VAL A 24 -17.72 45.35 10.43
CA VAL A 24 -16.55 45.56 9.56
C VAL A 24 -15.78 46.67 10.26
N GLN A 25 -14.97 46.26 11.23
CA GLN A 25 -14.04 47.08 11.96
C GLN A 25 -13.02 47.42 10.90
N ASP A 26 -12.74 48.71 10.82
CA ASP A 26 -11.76 49.29 9.94
C ASP A 26 -10.39 48.73 10.34
N TRP A 27 -10.09 47.51 9.89
CA TRP A 27 -8.77 46.90 9.98
C TRP A 27 -7.89 47.76 9.07
N SER A 28 -6.70 48.11 9.55
CA SER A 28 -5.64 48.71 8.74
C SER A 28 -5.63 48.13 7.31
N ASP A 29 -5.49 48.98 6.29
CA ASP A 29 -5.59 48.68 4.85
C ASP A 29 -4.42 47.81 4.32
N THR A 30 -4.08 46.74 5.05
CA THR A 30 -2.98 45.82 4.72
C THR A 30 -3.43 44.88 3.59
N PRO A 31 -2.50 44.46 2.71
CA PRO A 31 -2.81 43.48 1.67
C PRO A 31 -3.40 42.16 2.22
N LEU A 32 -2.98 41.74 3.41
CA LEU A 32 -3.46 40.52 4.06
C LEU A 32 -4.90 40.67 4.57
N ALA A 33 -5.25 41.81 5.17
CA ALA A 33 -6.62 42.11 5.61
C ALA A 33 -7.59 42.09 4.42
N ARG A 34 -7.25 42.81 3.33
CA ARG A 34 -8.04 42.83 2.09
C ARG A 34 -8.24 41.45 1.45
N TRP A 35 -7.27 40.54 1.61
CA TRP A 35 -7.42 39.16 1.15
C TRP A 35 -8.40 38.37 2.01
N LEU A 36 -8.32 38.50 3.33
CA LEU A 36 -9.17 37.77 4.26
C LEU A 36 -10.65 38.12 4.12
N ASP A 37 -10.96 39.33 3.64
CA ASP A 37 -12.32 39.76 3.28
C ASP A 37 -12.91 38.97 2.11
N ARG A 38 -12.08 38.31 1.28
CA ARG A 38 -12.54 37.39 0.24
C ARG A 38 -12.90 36.06 0.90
N PRO A 39 -14.20 35.68 0.97
CA PRO A 39 -14.60 34.45 1.63
C PRO A 39 -14.04 33.24 0.89
N GLU A 40 -13.75 32.18 1.64
CA GLU A 40 -13.42 30.84 1.13
C GLU A 40 -12.12 30.72 0.31
N ARG A 41 -11.37 31.81 0.08
CA ARG A 41 -10.07 31.76 -0.60
C ARG A 41 -8.94 31.29 0.34
N PRO A 42 -8.14 30.28 -0.02
CA PRO A 42 -6.95 29.89 0.74
C PRO A 42 -5.92 31.03 0.83
N LEU A 43 -5.12 31.08 1.89
CA LEU A 43 -4.08 32.10 2.05
C LEU A 43 -3.01 32.02 0.96
N GLY A 44 -2.65 30.81 0.52
CA GLY A 44 -1.71 30.61 -0.58
C GLY A 44 -2.08 31.33 -1.88
N GLY A 45 -3.36 31.69 -2.08
CA GLY A 45 -3.80 32.42 -3.27
C GLY A 45 -3.19 33.82 -3.38
N LEU A 46 -2.72 34.40 -2.28
CA LEU A 46 -1.92 35.64 -2.30
C LEU A 46 -0.59 35.45 -3.05
N ALA A 47 0.07 34.31 -2.82
CA ALA A 47 1.30 33.97 -3.55
C ALA A 47 1.04 33.80 -5.05
N ALA A 48 -0.14 33.28 -5.42
CA ALA A 48 -0.56 33.17 -6.81
C ALA A 48 -0.84 34.53 -7.48
N GLU A 49 -1.24 35.55 -6.72
CA GLU A 49 -1.39 36.93 -7.20
C GLU A 49 -0.05 37.72 -7.19
N GLY A 50 1.09 37.02 -6.98
CA GLY A 50 2.43 37.60 -7.02
C GLY A 50 2.88 38.27 -5.73
N ALA A 51 2.12 38.13 -4.63
CA ALA A 51 2.48 38.67 -3.33
C ALA A 51 3.36 37.69 -2.53
N ASP A 52 4.35 38.19 -1.81
CA ASP A 52 5.08 37.37 -0.84
C ASP A 52 4.23 37.21 0.44
N LEU A 53 3.42 36.16 0.50
CA LEU A 53 2.54 35.85 1.63
C LEU A 53 3.31 35.83 2.97
N PHE A 54 4.51 35.24 3.00
CA PHE A 54 5.24 35.08 4.24
C PHE A 54 5.91 36.38 4.68
N ALA A 55 6.35 37.23 3.74
CA ALA A 55 6.75 38.60 4.07
C ALA A 55 5.57 39.45 4.56
N LEU A 56 4.38 39.29 3.97
CA LEU A 56 3.16 39.97 4.43
C LEU A 56 2.78 39.54 5.86
N ILE A 57 2.80 38.23 6.14
CA ILE A 57 2.57 37.72 7.50
C ILE A 57 3.64 38.26 8.47
N ALA A 58 4.92 38.21 8.10
CA ALA A 58 6.02 38.68 8.94
C ALA A 58 5.94 40.19 9.24
N GLY A 59 5.46 40.99 8.28
CA GLY A 59 5.27 42.43 8.41
C GLY A 59 3.97 42.85 9.10
N GLU A 60 2.99 41.95 9.21
CA GLU A 60 1.69 42.26 9.81
C GLU A 60 1.84 42.56 11.32
N THR A 61 1.09 43.56 11.78
CA THR A 61 1.09 44.03 13.18
C THR A 61 -0.30 43.97 13.81
N SER A 62 -1.37 43.87 13.02
CA SER A 62 -2.72 43.62 13.55
C SER A 62 -2.84 42.19 14.05
N THR A 63 -3.08 42.06 15.35
CA THR A 63 -3.25 40.76 16.02
C THR A 63 -4.47 39.99 15.50
N GLU A 64 -5.50 40.70 15.09
CA GLU A 64 -6.77 40.14 14.68
C GLU A 64 -6.78 39.74 13.21
N VAL A 65 -6.04 40.46 12.36
CA VAL A 65 -5.72 40.01 10.99
C VAL A 65 -4.95 38.71 11.05
N LEU A 66 -3.93 38.61 11.92
CA LEU A 66 -3.18 37.36 12.14
C LEU A 66 -4.08 36.24 12.69
N ALA A 67 -4.94 36.53 13.67
CA ALA A 67 -5.90 35.55 14.19
C ALA A 67 -6.90 35.08 13.11
N ALA A 68 -7.34 35.97 12.22
CA ALA A 68 -8.17 35.63 11.08
C ALA A 68 -7.41 34.77 10.05
N ALA A 69 -6.13 35.06 9.80
CA ALA A 69 -5.27 34.24 8.97
C ALA A 69 -5.10 32.82 9.55
N ILE A 70 -4.85 32.67 10.85
CA ILE A 70 -4.79 31.35 11.53
C ILE A 70 -6.10 30.57 11.33
N ARG A 71 -7.25 31.20 11.56
CA ARG A 71 -8.56 30.55 11.36
C ARG A 71 -8.77 30.13 9.90
N ARG A 72 -8.39 30.97 8.93
CA ARG A 72 -8.48 30.65 7.50
C ARG A 72 -7.57 29.47 7.15
N ALA A 73 -6.31 29.50 7.58
CA ALA A 73 -5.33 28.44 7.35
C ALA A 73 -5.83 27.09 7.89
N ARG A 74 -6.35 27.07 9.13
CA ARG A 74 -6.97 25.87 9.73
C ARG A 74 -8.15 25.35 8.92
N ALA A 75 -9.05 26.24 8.51
CA ALA A 75 -10.24 25.86 7.75
C ALA A 75 -9.91 25.25 6.38
N THR A 76 -8.81 25.69 5.76
CA THR A 76 -8.36 25.19 4.46
C THR A 76 -7.31 24.07 4.55
N GLY A 77 -6.80 23.77 5.75
CA GLY A 77 -5.74 22.78 5.98
C GLY A 77 -4.32 23.24 5.62
N ASP A 78 -4.06 24.55 5.53
CA ASP A 78 -2.76 25.10 5.13
C ASP A 78 -1.81 25.29 6.33
N ARG A 79 -1.14 24.21 6.72
CA ARG A 79 -0.31 24.16 7.95
C ARG A 79 0.85 25.15 7.97
N ARG A 80 1.52 25.40 6.84
CA ARG A 80 2.67 26.31 6.79
C ARG A 80 2.24 27.75 7.10
N SER A 81 1.13 28.19 6.50
CA SER A 81 0.56 29.51 6.76
C SER A 81 0.04 29.63 8.19
N GLU A 82 -0.53 28.56 8.74
CA GLU A 82 -0.93 28.51 10.16
C GLU A 82 0.26 28.73 11.09
N ILE A 83 1.38 28.02 10.86
CA ILE A 83 2.60 28.18 11.65
C ILE A 83 3.12 29.62 11.55
N ALA A 84 3.29 30.14 10.34
CA ALA A 84 3.85 31.49 10.14
C ALA A 84 2.99 32.58 10.80
N ALA A 85 1.67 32.54 10.63
CA ALA A 85 0.77 33.51 11.24
C ALA A 85 0.74 33.38 12.78
N SER A 86 0.80 32.16 13.29
CA SER A 86 0.85 31.91 14.73
C SER A 86 2.16 32.37 15.34
N GLU A 87 3.31 32.13 14.69
CA GLU A 87 4.63 32.58 15.14
C GLU A 87 4.70 34.10 15.23
N ARG A 88 4.17 34.78 14.21
CA ARG A 88 4.09 36.24 14.23
C ARG A 88 3.20 36.75 15.36
N LEU A 89 2.02 36.16 15.53
CA LEU A 89 1.09 36.58 16.57
C LEU A 89 1.67 36.35 17.98
N VAL A 90 2.34 35.22 18.20
CA VAL A 90 3.04 34.93 19.46
C VAL A 90 4.17 35.93 19.70
N ALA A 91 4.94 36.29 18.68
CA ALA A 91 6.00 37.29 18.82
C ALA A 91 5.47 38.69 19.22
N LEU A 92 4.24 39.03 18.84
CA LEU A 92 3.61 40.32 19.17
C LEU A 92 2.93 40.32 20.55
N THR A 93 2.38 39.19 20.98
CA THR A 93 1.44 39.14 22.11
C THR A 93 1.93 38.30 23.28
N ALA A 94 2.84 37.35 23.03
CA ALA A 94 3.16 36.26 23.95
C ALA A 94 1.90 35.58 24.53
N ALA A 95 0.82 35.49 23.74
CA ALA A 95 -0.47 35.00 24.20
C ALA A 95 -0.49 33.45 24.26
N PRO A 96 -0.77 32.84 25.44
CA PRO A 96 -0.75 31.39 25.62
C PRO A 96 -1.75 30.61 24.75
N ASP A 97 -2.90 31.20 24.47
CA ASP A 97 -3.96 30.61 23.64
C ASP A 97 -3.55 30.43 22.16
N VAL A 98 -2.51 31.13 21.73
CA VAL A 98 -1.88 30.97 20.41
C VAL A 98 -0.60 30.15 20.50
N ALA A 99 0.23 30.39 21.52
CA ALA A 99 1.52 29.73 21.69
C ALA A 99 1.39 28.23 21.92
N CYS A 100 0.42 27.77 22.71
CA CYS A 100 0.24 26.35 23.00
C CYS A 100 -0.16 25.54 21.75
N PRO A 101 -1.18 25.94 20.95
CA PRO A 101 -1.47 25.28 19.67
C PRO A 101 -0.32 25.34 18.67
N LEU A 102 0.42 26.45 18.61
CA LEU A 102 1.60 26.57 17.75
C LEU A 102 2.71 25.58 18.14
N ALA A 103 3.03 25.50 19.43
CA ALA A 103 4.02 24.56 19.93
C ALA A 103 3.62 23.11 19.61
N GLU A 104 2.35 22.76 19.80
CA GLU A 104 1.85 21.45 19.39
C GLU A 104 2.01 21.22 17.87
N LEU A 105 1.62 22.18 17.03
CA LEU A 105 1.76 22.08 15.58
C LEU A 105 3.23 21.92 15.15
N LEU A 106 4.15 22.67 15.76
CA LEU A 106 5.59 22.57 15.52
C LEU A 106 6.14 21.21 15.93
N PHE A 107 5.71 20.69 17.07
CA PHE A 107 6.07 19.35 17.55
C PHE A 107 5.67 18.28 16.53
N TRP A 108 4.41 18.26 16.11
CA TRP A 108 3.88 17.30 15.13
C TRP A 108 4.47 17.47 13.72
N SER A 109 5.04 18.64 13.43
CA SER A 109 5.78 18.93 12.20
C SER A 109 7.26 18.55 12.26
N GLY A 110 7.70 17.85 13.32
CA GLY A 110 9.09 17.41 13.49
C GLY A 110 10.05 18.52 13.95
N ARG A 111 9.55 19.54 14.64
CA ARG A 111 10.36 20.66 15.18
C ARG A 111 10.18 20.82 16.70
N PRO A 112 10.48 19.78 17.51
CA PRO A 112 10.28 19.79 18.96
C PRO A 112 11.08 20.89 19.66
N ASP A 113 12.29 21.21 19.20
CA ASP A 113 13.11 22.27 19.81
C ASP A 113 12.47 23.66 19.65
N ARG A 114 11.87 23.93 18.48
CA ARG A 114 11.13 25.17 18.23
C ARG A 114 9.86 25.21 19.07
N ALA A 115 9.16 24.08 19.22
CA ALA A 115 7.99 23.99 20.08
C ALA A 115 8.34 24.29 21.55
N ALA A 116 9.45 23.75 22.04
CA ALA A 116 9.96 24.03 23.38
C ALA A 116 10.35 25.50 23.55
N ALA A 117 11.01 26.10 22.56
CA ALA A 117 11.37 27.52 22.59
C ALA A 117 10.13 28.44 22.64
N VAL A 118 9.09 28.14 21.85
CA VAL A 118 7.82 28.89 21.87
C VAL A 118 7.18 28.82 23.25
N LEU A 119 7.09 27.63 23.85
CA LEU A 119 6.49 27.49 25.17
C LEU A 119 7.34 28.19 26.25
N ALA A 120 8.68 28.06 26.21
CA ALA A 120 9.58 28.71 27.17
C ALA A 120 9.55 30.25 27.13
N ALA A 121 9.32 30.82 25.94
CA ALA A 121 9.23 32.28 25.76
C ALA A 121 7.86 32.86 26.12
N THR A 122 6.86 32.01 26.39
CA THR A 122 5.49 32.44 26.68
C THR A 122 5.25 32.41 28.20
N PRO A 123 4.58 33.41 28.80
CA PRO A 123 4.19 33.34 30.22
C PRO A 123 3.13 32.26 30.45
N ARG A 124 3.25 31.47 31.52
CA ARG A 124 2.18 30.55 31.93
C ARG A 124 0.90 31.33 32.29
N PRO A 125 -0.27 31.01 31.72
CA PRO A 125 -1.50 31.71 32.03
C PRO A 125 -1.95 31.45 33.47
N ALA A 126 -2.42 32.50 34.15
CA ALA A 126 -2.96 32.41 35.51
C ALA A 126 -4.37 31.81 35.55
N GLU A 127 -5.15 32.02 34.48
CA GLU A 127 -6.51 31.51 34.33
C GLU A 127 -6.52 30.39 33.27
N ALA A 128 -7.23 29.28 33.56
CA ALA A 128 -7.40 28.13 32.66
C ALA A 128 -6.07 27.54 32.10
N PRO A 129 -5.13 27.07 32.96
CA PRO A 129 -3.83 26.55 32.52
C PRO A 129 -3.89 25.22 31.76
N GLY A 130 -5.07 24.63 31.55
CA GLY A 130 -5.19 23.28 30.99
C GLY A 130 -4.54 23.10 29.62
N THR A 131 -4.68 24.07 28.71
CA THR A 131 -4.02 24.04 27.39
C THR A 131 -2.50 24.14 27.52
N TRP A 132 -2.04 24.98 28.44
CA TRP A 132 -0.62 25.10 28.77
C TRP A 132 -0.05 23.79 29.29
N ASP A 133 -0.72 23.19 30.26
CA ASP A 133 -0.30 21.95 30.90
C ASP A 133 -0.28 20.80 29.89
N MET A 134 -1.23 20.74 28.94
CA MET A 134 -1.21 19.75 27.85
C MET A 134 -0.01 19.88 26.93
N THR A 135 0.34 21.10 26.53
CA THR A 135 1.53 21.35 25.70
C THR A 135 2.83 21.09 26.49
N ALA A 136 2.88 21.48 27.76
CA ALA A 136 4.02 21.22 28.63
C ALA A 136 4.25 19.71 28.82
N VAL A 137 3.17 18.94 29.07
CA VAL A 137 3.22 17.48 29.13
C VAL A 137 3.69 16.90 27.81
N LEU A 138 3.17 17.34 26.67
CA LEU A 138 3.58 16.83 25.36
C LEU A 138 5.09 16.98 25.14
N LEU A 139 5.64 18.15 25.47
CA LEU A 139 7.07 18.46 25.29
C LEU A 139 7.95 17.73 26.30
N ALA A 140 7.58 17.75 27.59
CA ALA A 140 8.32 17.06 28.64
C ALA A 140 8.32 15.54 28.38
N ALA A 141 7.14 14.98 28.13
CA ALA A 141 6.98 13.57 27.84
C ALA A 141 7.59 13.16 26.51
N SER A 142 8.09 14.06 25.64
CA SER A 142 8.75 13.74 24.37
C SER A 142 10.18 14.28 24.27
N GLY A 143 10.74 14.76 25.39
CA GLY A 143 12.06 15.39 25.45
C GLY A 143 13.24 14.42 25.37
N ALA A 144 14.45 14.99 25.30
CA ALA A 144 15.72 14.27 25.15
C ALA A 144 16.13 13.42 26.38
N ASP A 145 15.56 13.69 27.56
CA ASP A 145 15.64 12.82 28.75
C ASP A 145 14.24 12.22 29.01
N PRO A 146 13.95 11.03 28.43
CA PRO A 146 12.62 10.43 28.46
C PRO A 146 12.11 10.12 29.87
N VAL A 147 12.99 9.68 30.77
CA VAL A 147 12.61 9.24 32.12
C VAL A 147 12.24 10.46 32.94
N ARG A 148 13.14 11.45 32.99
CA ARG A 148 12.90 12.69 33.75
C ARG A 148 11.72 13.47 33.20
N GLY A 149 11.62 13.59 31.87
CA GLY A 149 10.54 14.33 31.21
C GLY A 149 9.17 13.66 31.43
N ARG A 150 9.14 12.32 31.49
CA ARG A 150 7.93 11.57 31.85
C ARG A 150 7.54 11.80 33.31
N ASP A 151 8.47 11.75 34.26
CA ASP A 151 8.19 12.01 35.68
C ASP A 151 7.63 13.41 35.90
N GLU A 152 8.18 14.41 35.21
CA GLU A 152 7.67 15.78 35.19
C GLU A 152 6.23 15.83 34.64
N ALA A 153 5.98 15.15 33.52
CA ALA A 153 4.64 15.08 32.93
C ALA A 153 3.62 14.42 33.86
N VAL A 154 4.00 13.33 34.54
CA VAL A 154 3.16 12.64 35.54
C VAL A 154 2.89 13.56 36.73
N ALA A 155 3.89 14.32 37.19
CA ALA A 155 3.73 15.29 38.27
C ALA A 155 2.74 16.41 37.88
N ILE A 156 2.83 16.94 36.66
CA ILE A 156 1.89 17.93 36.12
C ILE A 156 0.46 17.35 36.09
N ALA A 157 0.29 16.12 35.58
CA ALA A 157 -1.01 15.45 35.54
C ALA A 157 -1.57 15.12 36.94
N GLY A 158 -0.69 14.87 37.92
CA GLY A 158 -1.01 14.62 39.32
C GLY A 158 -1.79 15.77 40.00
N GLY A 159 -1.56 17.00 39.57
CA GLY A 159 -2.27 18.18 40.08
C GLY A 159 -3.65 18.43 39.46
N ALA A 160 -4.03 17.70 38.40
CA ALA A 160 -5.28 17.89 37.69
C ALA A 160 -6.35 16.85 38.09
N THR A 161 -7.63 17.19 37.87
CA THR A 161 -8.77 16.28 38.09
C THR A 161 -9.69 16.22 36.88
N GLY A 162 -10.57 15.22 36.85
CA GLY A 162 -11.65 15.12 35.86
C GLY A 162 -11.16 15.01 34.41
N GLY A 163 -11.78 15.79 33.51
CA GLY A 163 -11.49 15.74 32.07
C GLY A 163 -10.08 16.24 31.71
N LEU A 164 -9.56 17.24 32.43
CA LEU A 164 -8.21 17.75 32.22
C LEU A 164 -7.16 16.68 32.55
N ARG A 165 -7.31 15.99 33.68
CA ARG A 165 -6.42 14.87 34.05
C ARG A 165 -6.35 13.83 32.94
N ALA A 166 -7.49 13.39 32.42
CA ALA A 166 -7.51 12.40 31.35
C ALA A 166 -6.87 12.89 30.05
N ALA A 167 -7.00 14.18 29.70
CA ALA A 167 -6.32 14.74 28.55
C ALA A 167 -4.79 14.79 28.75
N LEU A 168 -4.31 15.14 29.94
CA LEU A 168 -2.88 15.14 30.27
C LEU A 168 -2.30 13.73 30.26
N VAL A 169 -2.98 12.78 30.94
CA VAL A 169 -2.58 11.37 30.95
C VAL A 169 -2.56 10.78 29.54
N ALA A 170 -3.53 11.12 28.70
CA ALA A 170 -3.56 10.68 27.31
C ALA A 170 -2.27 11.05 26.56
N ARG A 171 -1.72 12.25 26.75
CA ARG A 171 -0.45 12.67 26.12
C ARG A 171 0.76 11.90 26.63
N ILE A 172 0.79 11.56 27.92
CA ILE A 172 1.85 10.72 28.50
C ILE A 172 1.80 9.33 27.88
N VAL A 173 0.60 8.74 27.79
CA VAL A 173 0.38 7.43 27.17
C VAL A 173 0.79 7.43 25.69
N GLU A 174 0.43 8.47 24.92
CA GLU A 174 0.87 8.61 23.53
C GLU A 174 2.41 8.64 23.40
N ALA A 175 3.09 9.31 24.32
CA ALA A 175 4.55 9.37 24.31
C ALA A 175 5.21 8.06 24.76
N ASP A 176 4.63 7.35 25.72
CA ASP A 176 5.08 6.02 26.14
C ASP A 176 4.94 5.03 24.97
N LEU A 177 3.82 5.07 24.24
CA LEU A 177 3.61 4.23 23.05
C LEU A 177 4.62 4.50 21.94
N ARG A 178 4.90 5.78 21.63
CA ARG A 178 5.92 6.15 20.64
C ARG A 178 7.28 5.52 20.92
N ARG A 179 7.65 5.40 22.19
CA ARG A 179 8.92 4.78 22.62
C ARG A 179 8.87 3.26 22.67
N GLY A 180 7.70 2.66 22.47
CA GLY A 180 7.46 1.23 22.67
C GLY A 180 7.34 0.82 24.15
N ASP A 181 7.24 1.76 25.10
CA ASP A 181 7.06 1.45 26.53
C ASP A 181 5.58 1.17 26.85
N THR A 182 5.11 0.06 26.29
CA THR A 182 3.73 -0.42 26.47
C THR A 182 3.38 -0.73 27.93
N ALA A 183 4.37 -1.11 28.74
CA ALA A 183 4.17 -1.41 30.17
C ALA A 183 3.87 -0.13 30.96
N ALA A 184 4.64 0.94 30.74
CA ALA A 184 4.40 2.23 31.38
C ALA A 184 3.05 2.82 30.95
N ALA A 185 2.72 2.73 29.65
CA ALA A 185 1.44 3.14 29.09
C ALA A 185 0.26 2.39 29.76
N GLN A 186 0.35 1.06 29.84
CA GLN A 186 -0.69 0.21 30.41
C GLN A 186 -0.87 0.47 31.91
N SER A 187 0.22 0.62 32.66
CA SER A 187 0.18 0.93 34.10
C SER A 187 -0.58 2.22 34.40
N LEU A 188 -0.33 3.27 33.61
CA LEU A 188 -1.00 4.56 33.78
C LEU A 188 -2.50 4.47 33.41
N LEU A 189 -2.81 3.74 32.34
CA LEU A 189 -4.19 3.48 31.92
C LEU A 189 -4.99 2.67 32.96
N ASP A 190 -4.38 1.65 33.57
CA ASP A 190 -5.02 0.84 34.61
C ASP A 190 -5.28 1.64 35.89
N ALA A 191 -4.36 2.54 36.26
CA ALA A 191 -4.54 3.47 37.38
C ALA A 191 -5.74 4.41 37.14
N GLU A 192 -5.87 4.98 35.93
CA GLU A 192 -7.01 5.83 35.58
C GLU A 192 -8.32 5.03 35.54
N ARG A 193 -8.32 3.81 34.98
CA ARG A 193 -9.51 2.95 34.96
C ARG A 193 -10.01 2.65 36.37
N GLY A 194 -9.11 2.34 37.29
CA GLY A 194 -9.43 2.06 38.70
C GLY A 194 -9.95 3.27 39.48
N ALA A 195 -9.56 4.49 39.09
CA ALA A 195 -9.92 5.73 39.81
C ALA A 195 -11.28 6.33 39.41
N GLY A 196 -11.89 5.91 38.30
CA GLY A 196 -13.15 6.51 37.86
C GLY A 196 -13.72 6.02 36.53
N GLY A 197 -13.29 4.85 36.04
CA GLY A 197 -13.70 4.31 34.74
C GLY A 197 -13.05 5.03 33.55
N TRP A 198 -13.28 4.50 32.35
CA TRP A 198 -12.73 5.09 31.15
C TRP A 198 -13.39 6.43 30.81
N ARG A 199 -12.56 7.42 30.48
CA ARG A 199 -12.98 8.57 29.68
C ARG A 199 -12.60 8.32 28.23
N LYS A 200 -13.41 8.80 27.27
CA LYS A 200 -13.20 8.62 25.82
C LYS A 200 -11.73 8.63 25.35
N PRO A 201 -10.91 9.68 25.58
CA PRO A 201 -9.53 9.69 25.08
C PRO A 201 -8.66 8.55 25.66
N LEU A 202 -8.88 8.20 26.93
CA LEU A 202 -8.19 7.08 27.59
C LEU A 202 -8.72 5.73 27.11
N ALA A 203 -10.01 5.61 26.80
CA ALA A 203 -10.62 4.40 26.23
C ALA A 203 -10.01 4.08 24.85
N LEU A 204 -9.91 5.09 23.98
CA LEU A 204 -9.31 4.97 22.66
C LEU A 204 -7.83 4.59 22.76
N LEU A 205 -7.10 5.22 23.68
CA LEU A 205 -5.69 4.89 23.92
C LEU A 205 -5.52 3.52 24.58
N ALA A 206 -6.44 3.07 25.42
CA ALA A 206 -6.38 1.72 25.98
C ALA A 206 -6.48 0.65 24.90
N VAL A 207 -7.38 0.83 23.92
CA VAL A 207 -7.47 -0.07 22.75
C VAL A 207 -6.19 -0.02 21.92
N ARG A 208 -5.64 1.17 21.67
CA ARG A 208 -4.38 1.33 20.94
C ARG A 208 -3.18 0.73 21.68
N THR A 209 -3.06 0.94 22.99
CA THR A 209 -2.01 0.35 23.82
C THR A 209 -2.13 -1.17 23.82
N ARG A 210 -3.35 -1.71 23.94
CA ARG A 210 -3.60 -3.14 23.86
C ARG A 210 -3.21 -3.72 22.50
N LEU A 211 -3.48 -2.99 21.41
CA LEU A 211 -3.06 -3.37 20.06
C LEU A 211 -1.53 -3.51 19.97
N VAL A 212 -0.78 -2.52 20.45
CA VAL A 212 0.70 -2.53 20.40
C VAL A 212 1.29 -3.57 21.36
N ALA A 213 0.72 -3.73 22.56
CA ALA A 213 1.24 -4.61 23.61
C ALA A 213 0.92 -6.09 23.37
N GLU A 214 -0.33 -6.40 23.05
CA GLU A 214 -0.86 -7.77 23.02
C GLU A 214 -1.36 -8.21 21.65
N GLY A 215 -1.70 -7.27 20.77
CA GLY A 215 -2.07 -7.55 19.39
C GLY A 215 -3.55 -7.28 19.09
N PRO A 216 -3.92 -7.45 17.82
CA PRO A 216 -5.19 -6.96 17.32
C PRO A 216 -6.42 -7.69 17.85
N GLU A 217 -6.34 -8.99 18.15
CA GLU A 217 -7.47 -9.74 18.74
C GLU A 217 -7.78 -9.27 20.15
N ALA A 218 -6.74 -9.02 20.96
CA ALA A 218 -6.89 -8.50 22.31
C ALA A 218 -7.44 -7.07 22.30
N ALA A 219 -6.99 -6.25 21.34
CA ALA A 219 -7.53 -4.91 21.13
C ALA A 219 -9.00 -4.92 20.69
N LEU A 220 -9.38 -5.86 19.81
CA LEU A 220 -10.76 -6.02 19.37
C LEU A 220 -11.67 -6.45 20.52
N ALA A 221 -11.23 -7.40 21.34
CA ALA A 221 -11.96 -7.83 22.53
C ALA A 221 -12.13 -6.67 23.53
N LEU A 222 -11.09 -5.86 23.74
CA LEU A 222 -11.16 -4.68 24.61
C LEU A 222 -12.09 -3.61 24.03
N LEU A 223 -12.06 -3.37 22.71
CA LEU A 223 -12.95 -2.42 22.04
C LEU A 223 -14.43 -2.80 22.21
N GLN A 224 -14.72 -4.10 22.29
CA GLN A 224 -16.06 -4.65 22.51
C GLN A 224 -16.48 -4.71 23.99
N ALA A 225 -15.59 -4.38 24.92
CA ALA A 225 -15.92 -4.34 26.35
C ALA A 225 -16.96 -3.25 26.63
N GLU A 226 -17.90 -3.55 27.53
CA GLU A 226 -19.02 -2.66 27.85
C GLU A 226 -18.54 -1.30 28.37
N ASP A 227 -17.52 -1.28 29.24
CA ASP A 227 -17.00 -0.05 29.84
C ASP A 227 -16.21 0.81 28.83
N VAL A 228 -15.52 0.20 27.87
CA VAL A 228 -14.86 0.91 26.77
C VAL A 228 -15.89 1.47 25.79
N THR A 229 -16.87 0.67 25.40
CA THR A 229 -17.95 1.08 24.50
C THR A 229 -18.76 2.23 25.10
N ALA A 230 -19.12 2.11 26.38
CA ALA A 230 -19.83 3.17 27.11
C ALA A 230 -19.01 4.46 27.22
N ALA A 231 -17.69 4.36 27.39
CA ALA A 231 -16.80 5.52 27.47
C ALA A 231 -16.58 6.23 26.13
N ILE A 232 -16.60 5.49 25.01
CA ILE A 232 -16.58 6.07 23.66
C ILE A 232 -17.92 6.76 23.38
N GLY A 233 -19.02 6.15 23.81
CA GLY A 233 -20.37 6.70 23.68
C GLY A 233 -20.86 6.75 22.24
N ASP A 234 -21.72 7.72 21.93
CA ASP A 234 -22.36 7.87 20.60
C ASP A 234 -21.44 8.54 19.54
N ASP A 235 -20.14 8.67 19.81
CA ASP A 235 -19.20 9.23 18.85
C ASP A 235 -18.85 8.21 17.76
N ALA A 236 -19.71 8.17 16.74
CA ALA A 236 -19.60 7.25 15.62
C ALA A 236 -18.28 7.40 14.84
N GLU A 237 -17.72 8.61 14.76
CA GLU A 237 -16.45 8.86 14.07
C GLU A 237 -15.27 8.25 14.83
N ALA A 238 -15.17 8.53 16.13
CA ALA A 238 -14.11 7.98 16.97
C ALA A 238 -14.20 6.44 17.07
N ALA A 239 -15.41 5.90 17.21
CA ALA A 239 -15.66 4.46 17.22
C ALA A 239 -15.24 3.80 15.89
N ALA A 240 -15.64 4.39 14.76
CA ALA A 240 -15.29 3.88 13.44
C ALA A 240 -13.78 3.95 13.17
N ALA A 241 -13.10 5.03 13.58
CA ALA A 241 -11.67 5.20 13.38
C ALA A 241 -10.84 4.16 14.16
N ILE A 242 -11.16 3.93 15.44
CA ILE A 242 -10.43 2.92 16.24
C ILE A 242 -10.74 1.49 15.79
N GLU A 243 -12.00 1.23 15.43
CA GLU A 243 -12.41 -0.05 14.84
C GLU A 243 -11.65 -0.32 13.53
N ALA A 244 -11.58 0.67 12.64
CA ALA A 244 -10.86 0.58 11.39
C ALA A 244 -9.39 0.27 11.59
N ARG A 245 -8.73 0.93 12.57
CA ARG A 245 -7.33 0.64 12.92
C ARG A 245 -7.14 -0.81 13.37
N VAL A 246 -7.97 -1.30 14.29
CA VAL A 246 -7.88 -2.67 14.80
C VAL A 246 -8.15 -3.71 13.70
N ARG A 247 -9.16 -3.48 12.86
CA ARG A 247 -9.48 -4.37 11.73
C ARG A 247 -8.40 -4.33 10.64
N ALA A 248 -7.81 -3.17 10.36
CA ALA A 248 -6.68 -3.04 9.43
C ALA A 248 -5.44 -3.77 9.96
N ALA A 249 -5.18 -3.72 11.28
CA ALA A 249 -4.13 -4.53 11.91
C ALA A 249 -4.40 -6.05 11.84
N LEU A 250 -5.67 -6.47 11.70
CA LEU A 250 -6.05 -7.84 11.34
C LEU A 250 -5.98 -8.10 9.83
N GLY A 251 -5.57 -7.17 8.97
CA GLY A 251 -5.58 -7.34 7.51
C GLY A 251 -6.98 -7.35 6.88
N ARG A 252 -8.03 -7.03 7.66
CA ARG A 252 -9.44 -7.06 7.23
C ARG A 252 -9.85 -5.76 6.53
N HIS A 253 -9.08 -5.36 5.52
CA HIS A 253 -9.23 -4.10 4.82
C HIS A 253 -10.58 -3.96 4.10
N GLU A 254 -11.13 -5.07 3.57
CA GLU A 254 -12.45 -5.06 2.93
C GLU A 254 -13.56 -4.65 3.90
N GLU A 255 -13.53 -5.19 5.13
CA GLU A 255 -14.48 -4.84 6.20
C GLU A 255 -14.33 -3.37 6.62
N VAL A 256 -13.11 -2.84 6.61
CA VAL A 256 -12.86 -1.41 6.86
C VAL A 256 -13.49 -0.54 5.78
N CYS A 257 -13.33 -0.89 4.49
CA CYS A 257 -13.98 -0.15 3.41
C CYS A 257 -15.51 -0.26 3.46
N GLU A 258 -16.06 -1.46 3.73
CA GLU A 258 -17.50 -1.69 3.92
C GLU A 258 -18.07 -0.85 5.08
N ARG A 259 -17.27 -0.59 6.12
CA ARG A 259 -17.65 0.26 7.25
C ARG A 259 -17.50 1.76 6.96
N LEU A 260 -16.37 2.20 6.43
CA LEU A 260 -16.02 3.61 6.35
C LEU A 260 -16.61 4.33 5.13
N PHE A 261 -16.72 3.69 3.97
CA PHE A 261 -17.20 4.39 2.77
C PHE A 261 -18.63 4.90 2.91
N PRO A 262 -19.61 4.12 3.43
CA PRO A 262 -20.97 4.64 3.66
C PRO A 262 -20.99 5.76 4.69
N LEU A 263 -20.22 5.63 5.78
CA LEU A 263 -20.13 6.67 6.82
C LEU A 263 -19.59 7.99 6.27
N ILE A 264 -18.54 7.94 5.46
CA ILE A 264 -17.98 9.14 4.81
C ILE A 264 -18.97 9.69 3.78
N ALA A 265 -19.71 8.86 3.06
CA ALA A 265 -20.72 9.33 2.12
C ALA A 265 -21.88 10.07 2.82
N GLU A 266 -22.28 9.61 4.01
CA GLU A 266 -23.30 10.24 4.85
C GLU A 266 -22.80 11.49 5.59
N ALA A 267 -21.55 11.44 6.07
CA ALA A 267 -20.88 12.49 6.83
C ALA A 267 -19.52 12.86 6.20
N PRO A 268 -19.52 13.54 5.04
CA PRO A 268 -18.28 13.85 4.30
C PRO A 268 -17.34 14.81 5.02
N TRP A 269 -17.76 15.40 6.15
CA TRP A 269 -16.92 16.24 7.00
C TRP A 269 -16.10 15.47 8.04
N SER A 270 -16.23 14.14 8.14
CA SER A 270 -15.48 13.30 9.08
C SER A 270 -14.07 13.01 8.58
N TRP A 271 -13.22 14.05 8.63
CA TRP A 271 -11.88 14.06 8.03
C TRP A 271 -10.96 12.97 8.58
N SER A 272 -11.14 12.55 9.83
CA SER A 272 -10.31 11.51 10.44
C SER A 272 -10.51 10.13 9.80
N LEU A 273 -11.61 9.92 9.08
CA LEU A 273 -11.94 8.64 8.45
C LEU A 273 -11.31 8.46 7.07
N TYR A 274 -10.90 9.53 6.39
CA TYR A 274 -10.37 9.44 5.03
C TYR A 274 -9.02 8.72 4.95
N ALA A 275 -8.11 8.98 5.89
CA ALA A 275 -6.80 8.33 5.93
C ALA A 275 -6.92 6.80 6.09
N PRO A 276 -7.60 6.25 7.12
CA PRO A 276 -7.77 4.79 7.26
C PRO A 276 -8.62 4.19 6.13
N ALA A 277 -9.58 4.93 5.57
CA ALA A 277 -10.34 4.48 4.40
C ALA A 277 -9.46 4.33 3.15
N GLY A 278 -8.59 5.31 2.89
CA GLY A 278 -7.64 5.27 1.77
C GLY A 278 -6.60 4.16 1.93
N GLU A 279 -6.05 3.99 3.13
CA GLU A 279 -5.11 2.89 3.41
C GLU A 279 -5.77 1.52 3.19
N ALA A 280 -6.98 1.31 3.72
CA ALA A 280 -7.70 0.07 3.49
C ALA A 280 -8.00 -0.15 2.00
N ALA A 281 -8.44 0.89 1.30
CA ALA A 281 -8.75 0.84 -0.14
C ALA A 281 -7.54 0.45 -0.98
N TRP A 282 -6.34 0.94 -0.62
CA TRP A 282 -5.09 0.54 -1.27
C TRP A 282 -4.80 -0.94 -1.08
N ASN A 283 -4.94 -1.47 0.14
CA ASN A 283 -4.58 -2.84 0.48
C ASN A 283 -5.59 -3.90 0.02
N CYS A 284 -6.82 -3.52 -0.36
CA CYS A 284 -7.82 -4.46 -0.92
C CYS A 284 -8.25 -4.16 -2.37
N ASP A 285 -7.47 -3.37 -3.11
CA ASP A 285 -7.78 -2.98 -4.50
C ASP A 285 -9.17 -2.34 -4.67
N ARG A 286 -9.48 -1.37 -3.81
CA ARG A 286 -10.69 -0.52 -3.85
C ARG A 286 -10.37 0.97 -3.99
N LEU A 287 -9.16 1.31 -4.43
CA LEU A 287 -8.73 2.70 -4.57
C LEU A 287 -9.61 3.51 -5.55
N ARG A 288 -10.13 2.89 -6.62
CA ARG A 288 -11.11 3.50 -7.52
C ARG A 288 -12.35 4.00 -6.77
N ASP A 289 -12.97 3.11 -5.98
CA ASP A 289 -14.16 3.43 -5.18
C ASP A 289 -13.88 4.59 -4.19
N PHE A 290 -12.67 4.61 -3.63
CA PHE A 290 -12.22 5.68 -2.75
C PHE A 290 -12.00 7.01 -3.51
N ALA A 291 -11.45 6.98 -4.72
CA ALA A 291 -11.31 8.15 -5.57
C ALA A 291 -12.68 8.76 -5.91
N ASP A 292 -13.67 7.94 -6.25
CA ASP A 292 -15.04 8.41 -6.51
C ASP A 292 -15.66 9.05 -5.25
N LEU A 293 -15.36 8.51 -4.06
CA LEU A 293 -15.78 9.09 -2.78
C LEU A 293 -15.11 10.44 -2.51
N LEU A 294 -13.82 10.56 -2.81
CA LEU A 294 -13.07 11.82 -2.71
C LEU A 294 -13.62 12.87 -3.68
N ASP A 295 -13.98 12.51 -4.91
CA ASP A 295 -14.56 13.43 -5.89
C ASP A 295 -15.89 14.01 -5.41
N ARG A 296 -16.77 13.16 -4.86
CA ARG A 296 -18.04 13.61 -4.25
C ARG A 296 -17.81 14.55 -3.07
N ALA A 297 -16.85 14.24 -2.21
CA ALA A 297 -16.52 15.07 -1.05
C ALA A 297 -15.91 16.42 -1.47
N ALA A 298 -15.01 16.41 -2.44
CA ALA A 298 -14.38 17.63 -2.96
C ALA A 298 -15.38 18.55 -3.66
N ALA A 299 -16.43 18.00 -4.28
CA ALA A 299 -17.52 18.82 -4.83
C ALA A 299 -18.29 19.59 -3.74
N LEU A 300 -18.41 19.03 -2.54
CA LEU A 300 -19.05 19.69 -1.39
C LEU A 300 -18.12 20.65 -0.65
N TYR A 301 -16.82 20.36 -0.65
CA TYR A 301 -15.80 21.12 0.08
C TYR A 301 -14.62 21.52 -0.82
N PRO A 302 -14.85 22.31 -1.89
CA PRO A 302 -13.82 22.58 -2.90
C PRO A 302 -12.63 23.37 -2.36
N ALA A 303 -12.76 24.08 -1.23
CA ALA A 303 -11.68 24.84 -0.60
C ALA A 303 -10.73 23.97 0.25
N ARG A 304 -11.02 22.68 0.45
CA ARG A 304 -10.23 21.79 1.30
C ARG A 304 -9.00 21.24 0.59
N THR A 305 -7.84 21.65 1.09
CA THR A 305 -6.54 21.34 0.48
C THR A 305 -6.13 19.89 0.68
N ASP A 306 -6.48 19.30 1.82
CA ASP A 306 -6.23 17.91 2.15
C ASP A 306 -7.04 16.93 1.28
N LEU A 307 -8.30 17.25 0.95
CA LEU A 307 -9.07 16.48 -0.03
C LEU A 307 -8.44 16.57 -1.43
N LEU A 308 -8.00 17.76 -1.83
CA LEU A 308 -7.32 17.96 -3.11
C LEU A 308 -5.99 17.18 -3.18
N GLN A 309 -5.24 17.17 -2.08
CA GLN A 309 -4.02 16.37 -1.93
C GLN A 309 -4.32 14.86 -2.04
N LEU A 310 -5.29 14.35 -1.29
CA LEU A 310 -5.69 12.95 -1.35
C LEU A 310 -6.15 12.54 -2.75
N ARG A 311 -6.91 13.39 -3.45
CA ARG A 311 -7.30 13.17 -4.85
C ARG A 311 -6.10 13.12 -5.78
N CYS A 312 -5.14 14.04 -5.60
CA CYS A 312 -3.91 14.05 -6.39
C CYS A 312 -3.11 12.76 -6.19
N THR A 313 -2.93 12.32 -4.94
CA THR A 313 -2.23 11.07 -4.61
C THR A 313 -2.98 9.86 -5.18
N ALA A 314 -4.29 9.75 -4.96
CA ALA A 314 -5.11 8.66 -5.49
C ALA A 314 -5.08 8.61 -7.03
N ALA A 315 -5.12 9.76 -7.72
CA ALA A 315 -4.98 9.82 -9.17
C ALA A 315 -3.60 9.32 -9.64
N ALA A 316 -2.51 9.76 -9.00
CA ALA A 316 -1.15 9.27 -9.32
C ALA A 316 -1.02 7.75 -9.11
N ASP A 317 -1.60 7.27 -8.01
CA ASP A 317 -1.65 5.87 -7.61
C ASP A 317 -2.49 5.00 -8.56
N LEU A 318 -3.60 5.53 -9.12
CA LEU A 318 -4.40 4.90 -10.18
C LEU A 318 -3.74 5.03 -11.58
N GLY A 319 -2.65 5.78 -11.70
CA GLY A 319 -1.98 6.07 -12.96
C GLY A 319 -2.69 7.10 -13.84
N GLU A 320 -3.59 7.90 -13.27
CA GLU A 320 -4.31 9.01 -13.91
C GLU A 320 -3.51 10.30 -13.83
N PHE A 321 -2.36 10.29 -14.47
CA PHE A 321 -1.37 11.30 -14.23
C PHE A 321 -1.72 12.68 -14.78
N GLU A 322 -2.45 12.74 -15.90
CA GLU A 322 -2.96 14.00 -16.45
C GLU A 322 -3.96 14.64 -15.48
N LEU A 323 -4.74 13.81 -14.76
CA LEU A 323 -5.59 14.30 -13.68
C LEU A 323 -4.72 14.73 -12.48
N ALA A 324 -3.75 13.92 -12.06
CA ALA A 324 -2.86 14.25 -10.95
C ALA A 324 -2.11 15.56 -11.19
N GLU A 325 -1.57 15.81 -12.38
CA GLU A 325 -0.88 17.06 -12.74
C GLU A 325 -1.81 18.27 -12.72
N ARG A 326 -3.06 18.13 -13.21
CA ARG A 326 -4.06 19.20 -13.10
C ARG A 326 -4.40 19.50 -11.64
N LEU A 327 -4.63 18.48 -10.82
CA LEU A 327 -4.91 18.64 -9.39
C LEU A 327 -3.70 19.23 -8.65
N LEU A 328 -2.48 18.86 -9.02
CA LEU A 328 -1.24 19.39 -8.47
C LEU A 328 -1.07 20.89 -8.79
N ALA A 329 -1.40 21.30 -10.02
CA ALA A 329 -1.42 22.70 -10.42
C ALA A 329 -2.46 23.52 -9.65
N GLU A 330 -3.63 22.91 -9.37
CA GLU A 330 -4.66 23.51 -8.50
C GLU A 330 -4.21 23.59 -7.02
N LEU A 331 -3.39 22.64 -6.57
CA LEU A 331 -2.92 22.52 -5.20
C LEU A 331 -1.82 23.53 -4.86
N ARG A 332 -0.92 23.80 -5.80
CA ARG A 332 0.21 24.72 -5.63
C ARG A 332 -0.16 26.09 -5.03
N PRO A 333 -1.17 26.82 -5.54
CA PRO A 333 -1.57 28.10 -4.96
C PRO A 333 -2.39 27.96 -3.66
N ARG A 334 -2.64 26.76 -3.15
CA ARG A 334 -3.48 26.55 -1.95
C ARG A 334 -2.68 26.15 -0.72
N SER A 335 -1.68 25.30 -0.89
CA SER A 335 -0.69 25.02 0.15
C SER A 335 0.59 24.49 -0.48
N GLU A 336 1.70 25.12 -0.11
CA GLU A 336 3.04 24.75 -0.57
C GLU A 336 3.45 23.36 -0.05
N TRP A 337 3.13 23.04 1.22
CA TRP A 337 3.45 21.73 1.80
C TRP A 337 2.68 20.60 1.12
N ALA A 338 1.36 20.73 1.01
CA ALA A 338 0.53 19.71 0.36
C ALA A 338 0.94 19.51 -1.11
N TYR A 339 1.30 20.59 -1.81
CA TYR A 339 1.85 20.53 -3.16
C TYR A 339 3.13 19.70 -3.23
N HIS A 340 4.12 19.98 -2.38
CA HIS A 340 5.40 19.25 -2.41
C HIS A 340 5.23 17.78 -2.01
N GLU A 341 4.38 17.47 -1.01
CA GLU A 341 4.06 16.10 -0.63
C GLU A 341 3.36 15.34 -1.77
N ALA A 342 2.36 15.94 -2.41
CA ALA A 342 1.67 15.35 -3.56
C ALA A 342 2.59 15.21 -4.78
N ARG A 343 3.47 16.18 -5.02
CA ARG A 343 4.46 16.12 -6.10
C ARG A 343 5.45 14.99 -5.89
N LEU A 344 5.93 14.77 -4.66
CA LEU A 344 6.81 13.64 -4.36
C LEU A 344 6.10 12.32 -4.65
N ALA A 345 4.85 12.16 -4.21
CA ALA A 345 4.05 10.98 -4.54
C ALA A 345 3.92 10.80 -6.07
N LEU A 346 3.65 11.87 -6.82
CA LEU A 346 3.53 11.82 -8.29
C LEU A 346 4.86 11.45 -8.98
N VAL A 347 5.96 12.11 -8.62
CA VAL A 347 7.29 11.88 -9.22
C VAL A 347 7.79 10.47 -8.92
N CYS A 348 7.52 9.95 -7.72
CA CYS A 348 7.78 8.55 -7.41
C CYS A 348 6.95 7.58 -8.28
N GLN A 349 5.79 7.99 -8.80
CA GLN A 349 5.00 7.12 -9.69
C GLN A 349 5.35 7.30 -11.19
N ARG A 350 6.15 8.31 -11.54
CA ARG A 350 6.73 8.60 -12.87
C ARG A 350 8.21 8.99 -12.74
N PRO A 351 9.10 8.07 -12.34
CA PRO A 351 10.50 8.45 -12.16
C PRO A 351 11.11 8.75 -13.53
N GLY A 352 11.54 10.00 -13.71
CA GLY A 352 12.46 10.42 -14.76
C GLY A 352 13.79 10.83 -14.14
N ASP A 353 14.86 10.80 -14.93
CA ASP A 353 16.21 11.14 -14.48
C ASP A 353 16.24 12.54 -13.84
N GLY A 354 16.64 12.60 -12.56
CA GLY A 354 16.81 13.85 -11.79
C GLY A 354 15.55 14.51 -11.23
N GLN A 355 14.34 14.05 -11.59
CA GLN A 355 13.11 14.69 -11.11
C GLN A 355 12.88 14.49 -9.60
N LEU A 356 13.25 13.32 -9.07
CA LEU A 356 13.06 13.01 -7.65
C LEU A 356 13.97 13.87 -6.75
N ASP A 357 15.24 14.00 -7.11
CA ASP A 357 16.19 14.80 -6.33
C ASP A 357 15.85 16.28 -6.36
N ALA A 358 15.41 16.79 -7.52
CA ALA A 358 14.88 18.16 -7.62
C ALA A 358 13.63 18.34 -6.75
N ALA A 359 12.70 17.38 -6.76
CA ALA A 359 11.49 17.46 -5.95
C ALA A 359 11.78 17.43 -4.45
N LEU A 360 12.76 16.63 -4.02
CA LEU A 360 13.23 16.61 -2.63
C LEU A 360 13.86 17.93 -2.22
N ALA A 361 14.79 18.46 -3.03
CA ALA A 361 15.47 19.73 -2.75
C ALA A 361 14.47 20.90 -2.66
N GLU A 362 13.47 20.93 -3.54
CA GLU A 362 12.41 21.93 -3.49
C GLU A 362 11.51 21.77 -2.25
N ALA A 363 11.16 20.54 -1.87
CA ALA A 363 10.38 20.28 -0.65
C ALA A 363 11.14 20.71 0.62
N GLU A 364 12.44 20.45 0.67
CA GLU A 364 13.33 20.90 1.74
C GLU A 364 13.40 22.43 1.79
N ALA A 365 13.60 23.09 0.65
CA ALA A 365 13.61 24.56 0.55
C ALA A 365 12.27 25.19 0.99
N ALA A 366 11.15 24.49 0.74
CA ALA A 366 9.82 24.87 1.21
C ALA A 366 9.56 24.53 2.70
N GLY A 367 10.56 23.96 3.39
CA GLY A 367 10.48 23.59 4.80
C GLY A 367 9.45 22.51 5.11
N VAL A 368 9.17 21.62 4.16
CA VAL A 368 8.28 20.46 4.36
C VAL A 368 8.89 19.53 5.42
N PRO A 369 8.10 19.03 6.39
CA PRO A 369 8.61 18.09 7.39
C PRO A 369 9.23 16.85 6.73
N ALA A 370 10.52 16.59 7.00
CA ALA A 370 11.30 15.55 6.32
C ALA A 370 10.75 14.13 6.42
N ARG A 371 9.90 13.85 7.43
CA ARG A 371 9.31 12.52 7.67
C ARG A 371 8.49 12.02 6.48
N VAL A 372 7.57 12.83 5.96
CA VAL A 372 6.67 12.41 4.86
C VAL A 372 7.47 12.16 3.58
N PRO A 373 8.34 13.08 3.12
CA PRO A 373 9.27 12.82 2.01
C PRO A 373 10.11 11.56 2.21
N ALA A 374 10.70 11.35 3.39
CA ALA A 374 11.54 10.19 3.66
C ALA A 374 10.76 8.88 3.51
N MET A 375 9.55 8.78 4.07
CA MET A 375 8.72 7.58 3.96
C MET A 375 8.27 7.30 2.53
N VAL A 376 7.87 8.34 1.76
CA VAL A 376 7.45 8.21 0.36
C VAL A 376 8.62 7.72 -0.49
N VAL A 377 9.79 8.35 -0.36
CA VAL A 377 10.98 7.98 -1.14
C VAL A 377 11.51 6.61 -0.77
N ALA A 378 11.54 6.26 0.51
CA ALA A 378 11.98 4.94 0.93
C ALA A 378 11.04 3.83 0.45
N SER A 379 9.73 4.08 0.47
CA SER A 379 8.75 3.15 -0.12
C SER A 379 8.95 3.02 -1.63
N PHE A 380 9.20 4.13 -2.32
CA PHE A 380 9.49 4.13 -3.74
C PHE A 380 10.77 3.36 -4.08
N ALA A 381 11.86 3.60 -3.35
CA ALA A 381 13.12 2.91 -3.56
C ALA A 381 12.96 1.40 -3.43
N TYR A 382 12.21 0.92 -2.42
CA TYR A 382 11.94 -0.52 -2.28
C TYR A 382 11.06 -1.08 -3.40
N PHE A 383 9.93 -0.43 -3.72
CA PHE A 383 8.95 -1.00 -4.65
C PHE A 383 9.23 -0.73 -6.13
N TYR A 384 10.06 0.25 -6.46
CA TYR A 384 10.23 0.71 -7.85
C TYR A 384 11.69 1.02 -8.25
N GLY A 385 12.62 1.17 -7.31
CA GLY A 385 13.99 1.65 -7.59
C GLY A 385 15.07 0.90 -6.82
N ALA A 386 14.91 -0.41 -6.62
CA ALA A 386 15.59 -1.17 -5.58
C ALA A 386 17.03 -1.59 -5.93
N ALA A 387 17.77 -0.71 -6.61
CA ALA A 387 19.21 -0.81 -6.67
C ALA A 387 19.79 -0.66 -5.25
N GLN A 388 20.86 -1.39 -4.94
CA GLN A 388 21.46 -1.41 -3.60
C GLN A 388 21.75 -0.02 -3.03
N VAL A 389 22.30 0.89 -3.86
CA VAL A 389 22.56 2.30 -3.49
C VAL A 389 21.28 3.05 -3.13
N GLY A 390 20.18 2.79 -3.85
CA GLY A 390 18.87 3.39 -3.58
C GLY A 390 18.27 2.90 -2.26
N LEU A 391 18.42 1.61 -1.95
CA LEU A 391 17.96 1.01 -0.70
C LEU A 391 18.75 1.52 0.51
N ASP A 392 20.07 1.66 0.39
CA ASP A 392 20.91 2.24 1.44
C ASP A 392 20.53 3.71 1.70
N ARG A 393 20.40 4.52 0.65
CA ARG A 393 19.92 5.90 0.76
C ARG A 393 18.54 5.98 1.43
N ALA A 394 17.62 5.10 1.06
CA ALA A 394 16.29 5.03 1.65
C ALA A 394 16.33 4.72 3.15
N LEU A 395 17.19 3.79 3.57
CA LEU A 395 17.36 3.43 4.98
C LEU A 395 17.93 4.59 5.80
N ASP A 396 18.91 5.31 5.26
CA ASP A 396 19.50 6.49 5.89
C ASP A 396 18.49 7.64 6.03
N MET A 397 17.65 7.86 5.02
CA MET A 397 16.62 8.91 5.05
C MET A 397 15.58 8.69 6.15
N ILE A 398 15.22 7.44 6.44
CA ILE A 398 14.25 7.14 7.49
C ILE A 398 14.89 6.99 8.87
N ALA A 399 16.18 6.66 8.97
CA ALA A 399 16.88 6.42 10.24
C ALA A 399 16.62 7.45 11.37
N PRO A 400 16.51 8.77 11.10
CA PRO A 400 16.18 9.77 12.14
C PRO A 400 14.85 9.56 12.87
N PHE A 401 13.93 8.76 12.31
CA PHE A 401 12.60 8.48 12.86
C PHE A 401 12.49 7.06 13.43
N ALA A 402 13.62 6.44 13.80
CA ALA A 402 13.67 5.03 14.22
C ALA A 402 12.77 4.68 15.42
N ASP A 403 12.56 5.64 16.33
CA ASP A 403 11.70 5.54 17.52
C ASP A 403 10.26 5.17 17.16
N MET A 404 9.73 5.68 16.04
CA MET A 404 8.39 5.37 15.52
C MET A 404 8.09 3.87 15.38
N SER A 405 9.12 3.02 15.26
CA SER A 405 8.95 1.56 15.16
C SER A 405 8.22 0.97 16.38
N GLY A 406 8.20 1.66 17.51
CA GLY A 406 7.52 1.25 18.74
C GLY A 406 6.00 1.27 18.67
N GLU A 407 5.39 2.02 17.73
CA GLU A 407 3.92 2.09 17.59
C GLU A 407 3.38 2.12 16.15
N ASP A 408 4.23 2.37 15.17
CA ASP A 408 3.87 2.48 13.76
C ASP A 408 4.34 1.24 12.99
N ALA A 409 3.41 0.32 12.78
CA ALA A 409 3.66 -0.92 12.05
C ALA A 409 4.05 -0.66 10.59
N GLY A 410 3.53 0.40 9.96
CA GLY A 410 3.87 0.77 8.58
C GLY A 410 5.34 1.17 8.46
N TYR A 411 5.82 1.95 9.41
CA TYR A 411 7.21 2.36 9.51
C TYR A 411 8.15 1.17 9.83
N ALA A 412 7.79 0.34 10.82
CA ALA A 412 8.57 -0.86 11.17
C ALA A 412 8.69 -1.83 9.97
N ARG A 413 7.57 -2.05 9.25
CA ARG A 413 7.52 -2.86 8.03
C ARG A 413 8.44 -2.35 6.93
N LEU A 414 8.47 -1.04 6.70
CA LEU A 414 9.35 -0.44 5.69
C LEU A 414 10.83 -0.63 6.05
N ARG A 415 11.22 -0.42 7.32
CA ARG A 415 12.59 -0.67 7.78
C ARG A 415 13.01 -2.14 7.63
N LEU A 416 12.15 -3.07 8.04
CA LEU A 416 12.41 -4.51 7.89
C LEU A 416 12.61 -4.89 6.43
N ARG A 417 11.75 -4.39 5.52
CA ARG A 417 11.88 -4.60 4.07
C ARG A 417 13.20 -4.10 3.50
N LEU A 418 13.60 -2.87 3.85
CA LEU A 418 14.88 -2.33 3.39
C LEU A 418 16.06 -3.16 3.90
N LEU A 419 16.05 -3.57 5.17
CA LEU A 419 17.12 -4.41 5.75
C LEU A 419 17.18 -5.79 5.06
N ILE A 420 16.04 -6.45 4.85
CA ILE A 420 15.97 -7.75 4.16
C ILE A 420 16.39 -7.61 2.69
N GLY A 421 15.91 -6.58 1.98
CA GLY A 421 16.28 -6.32 0.59
C GLY A 421 17.79 -6.05 0.42
N LEU A 422 18.44 -5.47 1.43
CA LEU A 422 19.90 -5.28 1.51
C LEU A 422 20.67 -6.53 1.97
N GLY A 423 19.99 -7.66 2.24
CA GLY A 423 20.59 -8.89 2.75
C GLY A 423 21.09 -8.78 4.20
N ARG A 424 20.59 -7.82 4.98
CA ARG A 424 20.99 -7.57 6.39
C ARG A 424 20.08 -8.31 7.38
N ASP A 425 19.92 -9.61 7.18
CA ASP A 425 18.96 -10.45 7.94
C ASP A 425 19.13 -10.35 9.45
N ALA A 426 20.37 -10.36 9.97
CA ALA A 426 20.62 -10.26 11.41
C ALA A 426 20.13 -8.92 12.02
N ALA A 427 20.28 -7.82 11.28
CA ALA A 427 19.78 -6.52 11.72
C ALA A 427 18.24 -6.45 11.62
N ALA A 428 17.66 -7.06 10.58
CA ALA A 428 16.22 -7.18 10.44
C ALA A 428 15.60 -8.03 11.56
N GLU A 429 16.23 -9.16 11.91
CA GLU A 429 15.76 -10.05 12.97
C GLU A 429 15.88 -9.37 14.34
N ALA A 430 16.98 -8.66 14.61
CA ALA A 430 17.13 -7.88 15.84
C ALA A 430 16.06 -6.79 15.96
N LEU A 431 15.79 -6.05 14.86
CA LEU A 431 14.70 -5.08 14.83
C LEU A 431 13.35 -5.74 15.12
N TRP A 432 13.05 -6.85 14.44
CA TRP A 432 11.82 -7.62 14.64
C TRP A 432 11.64 -8.08 16.08
N GLN A 433 12.67 -8.69 16.67
CA GLN A 433 12.63 -9.20 18.05
C GLN A 433 12.44 -8.07 19.08
N GLY A 434 12.95 -6.86 18.78
CA GLY A 434 12.77 -5.66 19.60
C GLY A 434 11.39 -5.00 19.49
N LEU A 435 10.56 -5.40 18.51
CA LEU A 435 9.20 -4.84 18.38
C LEU A 435 8.28 -5.34 19.51
N PRO A 436 7.35 -4.49 19.98
CA PRO A 436 6.29 -4.89 20.89
C PRO A 436 5.56 -6.17 20.40
N PRO A 437 5.19 -7.09 21.30
CA PRO A 437 4.59 -8.36 20.93
C PRO A 437 3.29 -8.23 20.12
N GLY A 438 2.50 -7.19 20.40
CA GLY A 438 1.27 -6.91 19.66
C GLY A 438 1.51 -6.47 18.23
N LEU A 439 2.49 -5.60 17.99
CA LEU A 439 2.90 -5.21 16.63
C LEU A 439 3.35 -6.42 15.81
N ARG A 440 4.10 -7.35 16.42
CA ARG A 440 4.52 -8.60 15.74
C ARG A 440 3.37 -9.52 15.33
N ARG A 441 2.18 -9.33 15.90
CA ARG A 441 0.96 -10.08 15.57
C ARG A 441 0.08 -9.39 14.54
N GLU A 442 0.38 -8.13 14.19
CA GLU A 442 -0.33 -7.45 13.12
C GLU A 442 -0.10 -8.14 11.77
N ALA A 443 -1.14 -8.15 10.94
CA ALA A 443 -1.13 -8.82 9.64
C ALA A 443 0.01 -8.35 8.73
N GLY A 444 0.35 -7.05 8.78
CA GLY A 444 1.43 -6.49 7.96
C GLY A 444 2.83 -6.82 8.45
N LEU A 445 2.97 -7.39 9.66
CA LEU A 445 4.25 -7.58 10.35
C LEU A 445 4.54 -9.06 10.63
N GLU A 446 3.54 -9.87 10.99
CA GLU A 446 3.75 -11.30 11.27
C GLU A 446 4.55 -12.08 10.19
N PRO A 447 4.39 -11.82 8.87
CA PRO A 447 5.18 -12.50 7.85
C PRO A 447 6.71 -12.38 8.03
N PHE A 448 7.23 -11.31 8.63
CA PHE A 448 8.67 -11.18 8.92
C PHE A 448 9.16 -12.24 9.92
N GLY A 449 8.36 -12.54 10.95
CA GLY A 449 8.67 -13.64 11.88
C GLY A 449 8.74 -14.99 11.16
N LEU A 450 7.80 -15.24 10.25
CA LEU A 450 7.75 -16.47 9.46
C LEU A 450 8.91 -16.58 8.45
N TYR A 451 9.38 -15.43 7.95
CA TYR A 451 10.60 -15.34 7.16
C TYR A 451 11.84 -15.74 7.98
N PHE A 452 11.99 -15.29 9.23
CA PHE A 452 13.13 -15.72 10.05
C PHE A 452 13.07 -17.20 10.42
N GLU A 453 11.87 -17.76 10.64
CA GLU A 453 11.69 -19.19 10.84
C GLU A 453 12.21 -20.01 9.63
N GLN A 454 11.85 -19.62 8.41
CA GLN A 454 12.34 -20.34 7.23
C GLN A 454 13.83 -20.11 6.96
N ARG A 455 14.36 -18.89 7.22
CA ARG A 455 15.81 -18.62 7.09
C ARG A 455 16.64 -19.50 8.02
N ALA A 456 16.08 -19.86 9.17
CA ALA A 456 16.69 -20.80 10.10
C ALA A 456 16.41 -22.29 9.78
N GLY A 457 15.83 -22.62 8.62
CA GLY A 457 15.49 -23.97 8.20
C GLY A 457 14.29 -24.59 8.93
N ARG A 458 13.53 -23.82 9.72
CA ARG A 458 12.38 -24.29 10.51
C ARG A 458 11.09 -24.24 9.67
N HIS A 459 11.10 -24.95 8.53
CA HIS A 459 10.01 -24.94 7.55
C HIS A 459 8.65 -25.32 8.14
N ALA A 460 8.59 -26.32 9.03
CA ALA A 460 7.34 -26.72 9.69
C ALA A 460 6.73 -25.60 10.56
N ALA A 461 7.57 -24.83 11.25
CA ALA A 461 7.13 -23.70 12.08
C ALA A 461 6.61 -22.55 11.21
N ALA A 462 7.34 -22.21 10.14
CA ALA A 462 6.92 -21.22 9.15
C ALA A 462 5.57 -21.60 8.51
N ARG A 463 5.41 -22.87 8.09
CA ARG A 463 4.18 -23.41 7.50
C ARG A 463 2.99 -23.30 8.46
N ALA A 464 3.12 -23.80 9.68
CA ALA A 464 2.08 -23.69 10.70
C ALA A 464 1.75 -22.23 11.05
N GLY A 465 2.74 -21.35 11.00
CA GLY A 465 2.56 -19.90 11.18
C GLY A 465 1.72 -19.27 10.08
N TRP A 466 1.98 -19.58 8.81
CA TRP A 466 1.17 -19.10 7.68
C TRP A 466 -0.29 -19.57 7.78
N THR A 467 -0.52 -20.83 8.18
CA THR A 467 -1.89 -21.33 8.38
C THR A 467 -2.65 -20.51 9.43
N ARG A 468 -2.00 -20.21 10.57
CA ARG A 468 -2.60 -19.36 11.61
C ARG A 468 -2.82 -17.92 11.12
N HIS A 469 -1.84 -17.37 10.41
CA HIS A 469 -1.91 -16.03 9.83
C HIS A 469 -3.15 -15.90 8.92
N LEU A 470 -3.31 -16.79 7.95
CA LEU A 470 -4.43 -16.72 6.99
C LEU A 470 -5.80 -16.93 7.63
N ALA A 471 -5.89 -17.79 8.65
CA ALA A 471 -7.12 -17.99 9.41
C ALA A 471 -7.58 -16.71 10.11
N ARG A 472 -6.64 -15.84 10.49
CA ARG A 472 -6.92 -14.55 11.12
C ARG A 472 -7.16 -13.42 10.12
N THR A 473 -6.33 -13.32 9.08
CA THR A 473 -6.20 -12.09 8.27
C THR A 473 -7.15 -11.97 7.09
N ALA A 474 -7.93 -13.02 6.83
CA ALA A 474 -8.98 -13.06 5.80
C ALA A 474 -8.57 -12.41 4.45
N PRO A 475 -7.40 -12.76 3.86
CA PRO A 475 -6.93 -12.12 2.64
C PRO A 475 -7.88 -12.35 1.47
N VAL A 476 -7.95 -11.39 0.54
CA VAL A 476 -8.83 -11.41 -0.64
C VAL A 476 -8.67 -12.69 -1.44
N ALA A 477 -7.45 -13.23 -1.55
CA ALA A 477 -7.17 -14.47 -2.27
C ALA A 477 -7.94 -15.70 -1.76
N LEU A 478 -8.46 -15.65 -0.54
CA LEU A 478 -9.25 -16.71 0.08
C LEU A 478 -10.66 -16.27 0.50
N ASN A 479 -10.92 -14.96 0.55
CA ASN A 479 -12.14 -14.38 1.12
C ASN A 479 -12.77 -13.30 0.21
N ALA A 480 -12.40 -13.29 -1.07
CA ALA A 480 -12.95 -12.39 -2.07
C ALA A 480 -14.48 -12.38 -2.03
N ARG A 481 -15.08 -11.20 -2.23
CA ARG A 481 -16.52 -11.03 -2.41
C ARG A 481 -16.93 -11.44 -3.83
N SER A 482 -16.70 -12.71 -4.14
CA SER A 482 -16.96 -13.34 -5.44
C SER A 482 -17.56 -14.73 -5.24
N ALA A 483 -18.38 -15.18 -6.20
CA ALA A 483 -18.89 -16.55 -6.21
C ALA A 483 -17.78 -17.54 -6.63
N TYR A 484 -17.91 -18.79 -6.20
CA TYR A 484 -17.09 -19.88 -6.75
C TYR A 484 -17.48 -20.15 -8.22
N PRO A 485 -16.54 -20.61 -9.05
CA PRO A 485 -16.81 -20.86 -10.46
C PRO A 485 -17.70 -22.09 -10.65
N ASP A 486 -18.64 -22.01 -11.59
CA ASP A 486 -19.54 -23.09 -11.95
C ASP A 486 -18.82 -24.10 -12.85
N CYS A 487 -18.99 -25.40 -12.59
CA CYS A 487 -18.41 -26.42 -13.46
C CYS A 487 -19.23 -26.55 -14.75
N LEU A 488 -18.62 -26.26 -15.91
CA LEU A 488 -19.25 -26.45 -17.21
C LEU A 488 -19.04 -27.89 -17.72
N ALA A 489 -17.81 -28.40 -17.60
CA ALA A 489 -17.45 -29.74 -17.98
C ALA A 489 -16.30 -30.25 -17.11
N LEU A 490 -16.54 -31.32 -16.34
CA LEU A 490 -15.50 -32.02 -15.60
C LEU A 490 -15.02 -33.21 -16.43
N LYS A 491 -13.77 -33.17 -16.88
CA LYS A 491 -13.13 -34.26 -17.66
C LYS A 491 -12.07 -35.01 -16.87
N TYR A 492 -11.66 -34.47 -15.73
CA TYR A 492 -10.76 -35.13 -14.81
C TYR A 492 -11.45 -36.34 -14.15
N ASP A 493 -10.80 -37.51 -14.25
CA ASP A 493 -11.17 -38.73 -13.52
C ASP A 493 -10.05 -39.12 -12.57
N ALA A 494 -10.28 -38.96 -11.27
CA ALA A 494 -9.32 -39.30 -10.23
C ALA A 494 -8.98 -40.81 -10.17
N ALA A 495 -9.88 -41.69 -10.62
CA ALA A 495 -9.62 -43.13 -10.64
C ALA A 495 -8.71 -43.56 -11.79
N ALA A 496 -8.67 -42.78 -12.87
CA ALA A 496 -7.84 -43.02 -14.04
C ALA A 496 -6.48 -42.29 -14.00
N GLY A 497 -6.33 -41.29 -13.13
CA GLY A 497 -5.11 -40.48 -13.01
C GLY A 497 -3.97 -41.15 -12.24
N SER A 498 -2.74 -40.70 -12.50
CA SER A 498 -1.54 -41.12 -11.77
C SER A 498 -1.19 -40.12 -10.66
N PRO A 499 -0.73 -40.57 -9.47
CA PRO A 499 -0.20 -39.67 -8.44
C PRO A 499 1.00 -38.82 -8.89
N ARG A 500 1.65 -39.20 -10.00
CA ARG A 500 2.75 -38.45 -10.61
C ARG A 500 2.28 -37.39 -11.60
N ASP A 501 0.99 -37.36 -11.95
CA ASP A 501 0.46 -36.40 -12.92
C ASP A 501 0.66 -34.96 -12.46
N VAL A 502 0.92 -34.10 -13.43
CA VAL A 502 1.07 -32.65 -13.25
C VAL A 502 -0.19 -31.97 -13.72
N PHE A 503 -0.76 -31.13 -12.87
CA PHE A 503 -2.00 -30.40 -13.17
C PHE A 503 -1.71 -28.93 -13.44
N LEU A 504 -2.44 -28.33 -14.36
CA LEU A 504 -2.34 -26.92 -14.68
C LEU A 504 -3.63 -26.18 -14.37
N PHE A 505 -3.50 -25.01 -13.77
CA PHE A 505 -4.59 -24.10 -13.42
C PHE A 505 -4.40 -22.77 -14.15
N LEU A 506 -5.47 -22.25 -14.73
CA LEU A 506 -5.49 -21.02 -15.53
C LEU A 506 -6.83 -20.30 -15.36
N THR A 507 -6.82 -18.97 -15.33
CA THR A 507 -8.01 -18.16 -15.60
C THR A 507 -7.85 -17.51 -16.97
N VAL A 508 -8.88 -17.58 -17.82
CA VAL A 508 -8.84 -17.09 -19.20
C VAL A 508 -10.00 -16.15 -19.49
N PHE A 509 -9.73 -15.14 -20.30
CA PHE A 509 -10.72 -14.30 -20.95
C PHE A 509 -10.21 -13.94 -22.34
N ASN A 510 -11.03 -14.19 -23.37
CA ASN A 510 -10.72 -13.90 -24.77
C ASN A 510 -9.30 -14.33 -25.18
N GLY A 511 -9.05 -15.64 -25.09
CA GLY A 511 -7.72 -16.25 -25.27
C GLY A 511 -7.55 -17.01 -26.59
N ILE A 512 -8.43 -16.84 -27.58
CA ILE A 512 -8.49 -17.75 -28.74
C ILE A 512 -7.17 -17.79 -29.52
N GLU A 513 -6.44 -16.66 -29.55
CA GLU A 513 -5.15 -16.54 -30.23
C GLU A 513 -4.00 -17.31 -29.53
N TYR A 514 -4.16 -17.66 -28.25
CA TYR A 514 -3.13 -18.32 -27.45
C TYR A 514 -3.39 -19.81 -27.23
N ILE A 515 -4.67 -20.19 -27.13
CA ILE A 515 -5.03 -21.41 -26.39
C ILE A 515 -4.53 -22.69 -27.04
N ASP A 516 -4.47 -22.75 -28.37
CA ASP A 516 -3.95 -23.91 -29.09
C ASP A 516 -2.45 -24.12 -28.87
N TRP A 517 -1.68 -23.04 -28.97
CA TRP A 517 -0.25 -23.08 -28.67
C TRP A 517 0.00 -23.43 -27.21
N PHE A 518 -0.76 -22.82 -26.29
CA PHE A 518 -0.63 -23.01 -24.85
C PHE A 518 -0.85 -24.48 -24.48
N LEU A 519 -1.96 -25.08 -24.93
CA LEU A 519 -2.27 -26.48 -24.66
C LEU A 519 -1.21 -27.40 -25.27
N ALA A 520 -0.79 -27.15 -26.51
CA ALA A 520 0.24 -27.94 -27.16
C ALA A 520 1.60 -27.85 -26.42
N TYR A 521 1.98 -26.67 -25.95
CA TYR A 521 3.20 -26.43 -25.18
C TYR A 521 3.19 -27.23 -23.87
N TYR A 522 2.16 -27.07 -23.05
CA TYR A 522 2.09 -27.71 -21.74
C TYR A 522 1.88 -29.23 -21.82
N ARG A 523 1.18 -29.74 -22.85
CA ARG A 523 1.12 -31.19 -23.12
C ARG A 523 2.49 -31.77 -23.44
N ARG A 524 3.28 -31.10 -24.30
CA ARG A 524 4.65 -31.52 -24.60
C ARG A 524 5.55 -31.46 -23.36
N LEU A 525 5.32 -30.49 -22.48
CA LEU A 525 6.03 -30.37 -21.21
C LEU A 525 5.71 -31.54 -20.25
N GLY A 526 4.53 -32.16 -20.38
CA GLY A 526 4.09 -33.30 -19.57
C GLY A 526 2.94 -32.99 -18.61
N VAL A 527 2.19 -31.90 -18.83
CA VAL A 527 0.93 -31.65 -18.13
C VAL A 527 -0.12 -32.66 -18.57
N ALA A 528 -0.77 -33.29 -17.59
CA ALA A 528 -1.75 -34.35 -17.82
C ALA A 528 -3.19 -33.86 -17.82
N GLN A 529 -3.50 -32.83 -17.03
CA GLN A 529 -4.87 -32.31 -16.84
C GLN A 529 -4.86 -30.79 -16.71
N PHE A 530 -5.86 -30.15 -17.31
CA PHE A 530 -6.04 -28.71 -17.29
C PHE A 530 -7.34 -28.34 -16.56
N PHE A 531 -7.25 -27.44 -15.59
CA PHE A 531 -8.37 -26.87 -14.86
C PHE A 531 -8.46 -25.38 -15.19
N ILE A 532 -9.41 -25.01 -16.03
CA ILE A 532 -9.47 -23.65 -16.59
C ILE A 532 -10.75 -22.96 -16.13
N VAL A 533 -10.62 -21.71 -15.67
CA VAL A 533 -11.74 -20.82 -15.38
C VAL A 533 -11.91 -19.84 -16.55
N ASP A 534 -12.99 -19.98 -17.32
CA ASP A 534 -13.43 -19.00 -18.31
C ASP A 534 -14.18 -17.86 -17.62
N ASN A 535 -13.62 -16.65 -17.64
CA ASN A 535 -14.23 -15.45 -17.08
C ASN A 535 -15.14 -14.71 -18.08
N GLY A 536 -15.93 -15.48 -18.83
CA GLY A 536 -16.93 -14.91 -19.75
C GLY A 536 -16.37 -14.54 -21.12
N SER A 537 -15.52 -15.38 -21.71
CA SER A 537 -15.02 -15.16 -23.08
C SER A 537 -16.15 -15.12 -24.11
N THR A 538 -15.96 -14.31 -25.14
CA THR A 538 -16.93 -14.08 -26.23
C THR A 538 -16.34 -14.30 -27.63
N ASP A 539 -15.08 -14.73 -27.71
CA ASP A 539 -14.28 -14.86 -28.94
C ASP A 539 -14.19 -16.32 -29.47
N GLY A 540 -14.95 -17.25 -28.90
CA GLY A 540 -14.87 -18.68 -29.22
C GLY A 540 -13.92 -19.50 -28.32
N THR A 541 -13.19 -18.86 -27.39
CA THR A 541 -12.26 -19.55 -26.47
C THR A 541 -12.97 -20.66 -25.68
N ARG A 542 -14.20 -20.40 -25.22
CA ARG A 542 -14.97 -21.36 -24.42
C ARG A 542 -15.27 -22.63 -25.21
N GLU A 543 -15.82 -22.49 -26.41
CA GLU A 543 -16.20 -23.60 -27.28
C GLU A 543 -14.97 -24.43 -27.67
N ARG A 544 -13.86 -23.74 -27.96
CA ARG A 544 -12.58 -24.38 -28.25
C ARG A 544 -12.09 -25.22 -27.08
N LEU A 545 -12.12 -24.70 -25.86
CA LEU A 545 -11.70 -25.42 -24.65
C LEU A 545 -12.63 -26.59 -24.30
N LEU A 546 -13.94 -26.45 -24.50
CA LEU A 546 -14.91 -27.52 -24.29
C LEU A 546 -14.67 -28.74 -25.20
N ALA A 547 -14.01 -28.56 -26.35
CA ALA A 547 -13.68 -29.67 -27.24
C ALA A 547 -12.51 -30.54 -26.74
N GLU A 548 -11.66 -30.04 -25.83
CA GLU A 548 -10.39 -30.69 -25.47
C GLU A 548 -10.57 -31.77 -24.39
N PRO A 549 -10.17 -33.04 -24.63
CA PRO A 549 -10.55 -34.18 -23.76
C PRO A 549 -9.93 -34.16 -22.36
N ASP A 550 -8.86 -33.42 -22.15
CA ASP A 550 -8.06 -33.26 -20.93
C ASP A 550 -8.29 -31.90 -20.23
N VAL A 551 -9.28 -31.14 -20.68
CA VAL A 551 -9.66 -29.84 -20.10
C VAL A 551 -10.94 -29.96 -19.28
N SER A 552 -10.82 -29.75 -17.97
CA SER A 552 -11.95 -29.48 -17.09
C SER A 552 -12.21 -27.97 -17.05
N LEU A 553 -13.36 -27.55 -17.60
CA LEU A 553 -13.72 -26.15 -17.77
C LEU A 553 -14.74 -25.70 -16.73
N PHE A 554 -14.47 -24.53 -16.16
CA PHE A 554 -15.32 -23.83 -15.21
C PHE A 554 -15.64 -22.43 -15.73
N HIS A 555 -16.75 -21.86 -15.29
CA HIS A 555 -17.18 -20.51 -15.66
C HIS A 555 -17.30 -19.62 -14.43
N ALA A 556 -16.82 -18.39 -14.53
CA ALA A 556 -17.07 -17.34 -13.54
C ALA A 556 -17.58 -16.07 -14.23
N GLY A 557 -18.82 -15.67 -13.95
CA GLY A 557 -19.42 -14.44 -14.50
C GLY A 557 -19.15 -13.16 -13.69
N GLY A 558 -18.50 -13.28 -12.52
CA GLY A 558 -18.18 -12.13 -11.66
C GLY A 558 -16.95 -11.33 -12.10
N SER A 559 -16.69 -10.21 -11.44
CA SER A 559 -15.49 -9.39 -11.68
C SER A 559 -14.21 -10.16 -11.34
N PHE A 560 -13.28 -10.16 -12.30
CA PHE A 560 -11.93 -10.73 -12.14
C PHE A 560 -11.13 -9.96 -11.09
N ARG A 561 -11.24 -8.63 -11.08
CA ARG A 561 -10.59 -7.78 -10.06
C ARG A 561 -11.05 -8.17 -8.66
N ARG A 562 -12.37 -8.25 -8.47
CA ARG A 562 -13.02 -8.55 -7.18
C ARG A 562 -12.77 -9.97 -6.68
N SER A 563 -12.36 -10.92 -7.54
CA SER A 563 -11.92 -12.26 -7.16
C SER A 563 -10.44 -12.33 -6.78
N GLY A 564 -9.79 -11.18 -6.57
CA GLY A 564 -8.35 -11.11 -6.31
C GLY A 564 -7.54 -11.40 -7.58
N CYS A 565 -7.99 -10.90 -8.73
CA CYS A 565 -7.44 -11.23 -10.05
C CYS A 565 -7.46 -12.75 -10.30
N GLY A 566 -8.61 -13.39 -10.08
CA GLY A 566 -8.85 -14.82 -10.36
C GLY A 566 -8.27 -15.80 -9.33
N VAL A 567 -7.35 -15.38 -8.47
CA VAL A 567 -6.68 -16.28 -7.52
C VAL A 567 -7.64 -16.96 -6.55
N PHE A 568 -8.77 -16.32 -6.20
CA PHE A 568 -9.82 -16.93 -5.37
C PHE A 568 -10.42 -18.16 -6.04
N TRP A 569 -10.70 -18.07 -7.34
CA TRP A 569 -11.24 -19.20 -8.11
C TRP A 569 -10.20 -20.30 -8.28
N VAL A 570 -8.96 -19.93 -8.59
CA VAL A 570 -7.86 -20.89 -8.76
C VAL A 570 -7.56 -21.63 -7.46
N ASN A 571 -7.50 -20.93 -6.31
CA ASN A 571 -7.32 -21.57 -5.00
C ASN A 571 -8.47 -22.55 -4.67
N HIS A 572 -9.71 -22.23 -5.05
CA HIS A 572 -10.83 -23.16 -4.89
C HIS A 572 -10.60 -24.45 -5.68
N LEU A 573 -10.18 -24.34 -6.94
CA LEU A 573 -9.90 -25.51 -7.78
C LEU A 573 -8.65 -26.29 -7.33
N LEU A 574 -7.58 -25.60 -6.93
CA LEU A 574 -6.36 -26.21 -6.38
C LEU A 574 -6.67 -27.07 -5.16
N ARG A 575 -7.48 -26.57 -4.22
CA ARG A 575 -7.89 -27.33 -3.03
C ARG A 575 -8.73 -28.55 -3.37
N ARG A 576 -9.57 -28.44 -4.41
CA ARG A 576 -10.49 -29.49 -4.82
C ARG A 576 -9.82 -30.59 -5.64
N PHE A 577 -8.87 -30.24 -6.50
CA PHE A 577 -8.31 -31.16 -7.50
C PHE A 577 -6.80 -31.29 -7.43
N GLY A 578 -6.07 -30.28 -6.94
CA GLY A 578 -4.61 -30.25 -6.94
C GLY A 578 -3.94 -30.99 -5.78
N ALA A 579 -4.65 -31.26 -4.69
CA ALA A 579 -4.06 -31.81 -3.47
C ALA A 579 -3.28 -33.12 -3.74
N GLY A 580 -2.01 -33.16 -3.34
CA GLY A 580 -1.13 -34.29 -3.57
C GLY A 580 -0.49 -34.35 -4.96
N HIS A 581 -0.70 -33.34 -5.81
CA HIS A 581 -0.08 -33.23 -7.13
C HIS A 581 0.87 -32.04 -7.22
N TRP A 582 1.80 -32.10 -8.17
CA TRP A 582 2.50 -30.92 -8.64
C TRP A 582 1.55 -30.10 -9.51
N CYS A 583 1.40 -28.82 -9.18
CA CYS A 583 0.46 -27.92 -9.80
C CYS A 583 1.21 -26.74 -10.42
N LEU A 584 0.90 -26.46 -11.68
CA LEU A 584 1.28 -25.25 -12.40
C LEU A 584 0.13 -24.24 -12.34
N HIS A 585 0.41 -23.00 -11.97
CA HIS A 585 -0.52 -21.88 -12.11
C HIS A 585 0.13 -20.80 -12.97
N VAL A 586 -0.42 -20.58 -14.16
CA VAL A 586 0.16 -19.72 -15.20
C VAL A 586 -0.94 -18.96 -15.94
N ASP A 587 -0.57 -17.86 -16.58
CA ASP A 587 -1.43 -17.12 -17.51
C ASP A 587 -1.35 -17.73 -18.93
N MET A 588 -2.35 -17.45 -19.78
CA MET A 588 -2.44 -18.03 -21.13
C MET A 588 -1.31 -17.59 -22.07
N ASP A 589 -0.69 -16.45 -21.76
CA ASP A 589 0.43 -15.85 -22.47
C ASP A 589 1.78 -16.19 -21.83
N GLU A 590 1.86 -17.17 -20.92
CA GLU A 590 3.07 -17.59 -20.23
C GLU A 590 3.56 -18.99 -20.65
N ALA A 591 4.88 -19.17 -20.80
CA ALA A 591 5.55 -20.47 -20.93
C ALA A 591 6.54 -20.74 -19.80
N PHE A 592 6.35 -21.87 -19.12
CA PHE A 592 7.21 -22.32 -18.04
C PHE A 592 8.53 -22.91 -18.54
N VAL A 593 9.65 -22.29 -18.16
CA VAL A 593 11.00 -22.72 -18.53
C VAL A 593 11.87 -22.95 -17.31
N PHE A 594 12.80 -23.90 -17.40
CA PHE A 594 13.76 -24.23 -16.35
C PHE A 594 15.14 -24.56 -16.95
N PRO A 595 16.24 -24.46 -16.17
CA PRO A 595 17.58 -24.74 -16.67
C PRO A 595 17.73 -26.15 -17.27
N HIS A 596 18.48 -26.27 -18.36
CA HIS A 596 18.74 -27.51 -19.12
C HIS A 596 17.54 -28.13 -19.85
N MET A 597 16.39 -27.44 -19.89
CA MET A 597 15.24 -27.89 -20.67
C MET A 597 15.56 -27.97 -22.18
N ASP A 598 16.34 -27.03 -22.71
CA ASP A 598 16.85 -27.06 -24.10
C ASP A 598 17.95 -28.09 -24.34
N ALA A 599 18.58 -28.59 -23.27
CA ALA A 599 19.52 -29.71 -23.30
C ALA A 599 18.82 -31.08 -23.15
N GLY A 600 17.49 -31.12 -23.15
CA GLY A 600 16.70 -32.35 -23.14
C GLY A 600 16.28 -32.84 -21.75
N ARG A 601 16.47 -32.06 -20.67
CA ARG A 601 15.88 -32.40 -19.36
C ARG A 601 14.37 -32.24 -19.43
N SER A 602 13.66 -33.27 -19.01
CA SER A 602 12.20 -33.27 -18.96
C SER A 602 11.68 -32.59 -17.69
N LEU A 603 10.40 -32.17 -17.69
CA LEU A 603 9.75 -31.72 -16.46
C LEU A 603 9.78 -32.82 -15.40
N ARG A 604 9.70 -34.10 -15.80
CA ARG A 604 9.79 -35.22 -14.85
C ARG A 604 11.13 -35.25 -14.14
N ASP A 605 12.24 -35.12 -14.87
CA ASP A 605 13.58 -35.08 -14.27
C ASP A 605 13.68 -33.96 -13.24
N PHE A 606 13.10 -32.80 -13.56
CA PHE A 606 13.08 -31.64 -12.68
C PHE A 606 12.26 -31.88 -11.41
N LEU A 607 11.04 -32.42 -11.54
CA LEU A 607 10.19 -32.75 -10.37
C LEU A 607 10.82 -33.81 -9.48
N ASP A 608 11.45 -34.83 -10.07
CA ASP A 608 12.12 -35.89 -9.31
C ASP A 608 13.34 -35.31 -8.55
N PHE A 609 14.05 -34.35 -9.14
CA PHE A 609 15.09 -33.58 -8.44
C PHE A 609 14.51 -32.74 -7.28
N LEU A 610 13.39 -32.03 -7.49
CA LEU A 610 12.74 -31.25 -6.43
C LEU A 610 12.35 -32.14 -5.24
N GLU A 611 11.78 -33.31 -5.53
CA GLU A 611 11.41 -34.28 -4.51
C GLU A 611 12.63 -34.81 -3.74
N ALA A 612 13.74 -35.08 -4.44
CA ALA A 612 15.00 -35.50 -3.81
C ALA A 612 15.64 -34.39 -2.97
N GLU A 613 15.48 -33.13 -3.35
CA GLU A 613 15.91 -31.95 -2.59
C GLU A 613 15.01 -31.68 -1.37
N GLY A 614 13.81 -32.27 -1.32
CA GLY A 614 12.79 -31.93 -0.34
C GLY A 614 12.11 -30.59 -0.62
N ALA A 615 12.24 -30.07 -1.84
CA ALA A 615 11.57 -28.87 -2.29
C ALA A 615 10.11 -29.16 -2.65
N GLU A 616 9.24 -28.21 -2.34
CA GLU A 616 7.80 -28.27 -2.61
C GLU A 616 7.35 -27.13 -3.54
N GLY A 617 8.29 -26.33 -4.06
CA GLY A 617 7.99 -25.27 -5.01
C GLY A 617 9.26 -24.70 -5.62
N ALA A 618 9.09 -23.94 -6.70
CA ALA A 618 10.20 -23.25 -7.35
C ALA A 618 9.91 -21.75 -7.48
N ALA A 619 10.83 -20.93 -6.96
CA ALA A 619 10.81 -19.49 -7.18
C ALA A 619 11.15 -19.20 -8.64
N GLY A 620 10.55 -18.16 -9.21
CA GLY A 620 10.79 -17.75 -10.58
C GLY A 620 10.56 -16.28 -10.85
N ALA A 621 10.73 -15.92 -12.10
CA ALA A 621 10.50 -14.57 -12.61
C ALA A 621 9.63 -14.62 -13.86
N MET A 622 8.73 -13.65 -13.98
CA MET A 622 8.09 -13.30 -15.24
C MET A 622 9.11 -12.54 -16.10
N ILE A 623 9.36 -13.04 -17.30
CA ILE A 623 10.34 -12.49 -18.23
C ILE A 623 9.57 -12.13 -19.50
N ASP A 624 9.33 -10.83 -19.70
CA ASP A 624 8.67 -10.37 -20.93
C ASP A 624 9.56 -10.69 -22.14
N ILE A 625 8.99 -11.43 -23.10
CA ILE A 625 9.62 -11.74 -24.37
C ILE A 625 8.84 -11.03 -25.49
N TYR A 626 9.58 -10.35 -26.37
CA TYR A 626 8.99 -9.40 -27.30
C TYR A 626 9.70 -9.39 -28.66
N PRO A 627 9.03 -8.94 -29.74
CA PRO A 627 9.61 -8.92 -31.07
C PRO A 627 10.57 -7.75 -31.28
N ALA A 628 11.43 -7.89 -32.29
CA ALA A 628 12.27 -6.79 -32.75
C ALA A 628 11.45 -5.62 -33.31
N ASP A 629 10.32 -5.92 -33.94
CA ASP A 629 9.41 -4.95 -34.56
C ASP A 629 7.96 -5.42 -34.37
N LEU A 630 7.11 -4.56 -33.79
CA LEU A 630 5.74 -4.92 -33.43
C LEU A 630 4.83 -5.08 -34.66
N ALA A 631 5.01 -4.21 -35.66
CA ALA A 631 4.16 -4.19 -36.85
C ALA A 631 4.38 -5.46 -37.69
N SER A 632 5.64 -5.84 -37.89
CA SER A 632 6.02 -7.06 -38.61
C SER A 632 5.54 -8.31 -37.87
N ALA A 633 5.68 -8.35 -36.54
CA ALA A 633 5.19 -9.47 -35.74
C ALA A 633 3.66 -9.64 -35.82
N ALA A 634 2.92 -8.53 -35.77
CA ALA A 634 1.46 -8.56 -35.92
C ALA A 634 1.04 -9.05 -37.32
N ALA A 635 1.73 -8.62 -38.37
CA ALA A 635 1.48 -9.06 -39.74
C ALA A 635 1.79 -10.56 -39.94
N GLU A 636 2.87 -11.06 -39.34
CA GLU A 636 3.24 -12.49 -39.37
C GLU A 636 2.21 -13.35 -38.65
N ALA A 637 1.77 -12.93 -37.45
CA ALA A 637 0.70 -13.59 -36.70
C ALA A 637 -0.62 -13.66 -37.49
N ALA A 638 -1.00 -12.56 -38.15
CA ALA A 638 -2.20 -12.52 -39.01
C ALA A 638 -2.10 -13.44 -40.25
N GLY A 639 -0.89 -13.79 -40.67
CA GLY A 639 -0.61 -14.67 -41.81
C GLY A 639 -0.79 -16.17 -41.52
N GLY A 640 -1.18 -16.56 -40.29
CA GLY A 640 -1.40 -17.95 -39.90
C GLY A 640 -0.13 -18.74 -39.53
N GLY A 641 1.00 -18.06 -39.36
CA GLY A 641 2.22 -18.63 -38.78
C GLY A 641 2.13 -18.80 -37.25
N ASP A 642 3.19 -19.30 -36.62
CA ASP A 642 3.29 -19.33 -35.15
C ASP A 642 3.36 -17.88 -34.62
N PRO A 643 2.32 -17.38 -33.90
CA PRO A 643 2.23 -15.98 -33.51
C PRO A 643 3.29 -15.60 -32.45
N PHE A 644 3.96 -16.58 -31.85
CA PHE A 644 5.02 -16.38 -30.85
C PHE A 644 6.41 -16.31 -31.48
N ALA A 645 6.56 -16.77 -32.74
CA ALA A 645 7.85 -16.94 -33.39
C ALA A 645 8.63 -15.63 -33.55
N ALA A 646 7.97 -14.48 -33.63
CA ALA A 646 8.64 -13.18 -33.74
C ALA A 646 9.19 -12.68 -32.39
N SER A 647 8.65 -13.16 -31.26
CA SER A 647 9.04 -12.71 -29.92
C SER A 647 10.30 -13.44 -29.46
N ARG A 648 11.46 -12.81 -29.62
CA ARG A 648 12.79 -13.41 -29.39
C ARG A 648 13.72 -12.59 -28.53
N TYR A 649 13.28 -11.44 -28.03
CA TYR A 649 14.12 -10.54 -27.25
C TYR A 649 13.61 -10.44 -25.82
N VAL A 650 14.55 -10.40 -24.88
CA VAL A 650 14.31 -10.16 -23.46
C VAL A 650 15.21 -9.02 -23.01
N ASP A 651 14.80 -8.29 -21.98
CA ASP A 651 15.71 -7.35 -21.31
C ASP A 651 16.56 -8.07 -20.24
N ARG A 652 17.77 -7.58 -20.00
CA ARG A 652 18.68 -8.13 -18.97
C ARG A 652 18.64 -7.40 -17.63
N ASP A 653 17.96 -6.27 -17.52
CA ASP A 653 17.98 -5.35 -16.38
C ASP A 653 17.00 -5.76 -15.26
N TYR A 654 17.07 -7.01 -14.82
CA TYR A 654 16.28 -7.50 -13.68
C TYR A 654 17.08 -7.40 -12.38
N SER A 655 16.37 -7.09 -11.28
CA SER A 655 16.91 -7.10 -9.92
C SER A 655 16.19 -8.16 -9.09
N PHE A 656 16.96 -8.88 -8.28
CA PHE A 656 16.49 -9.95 -7.40
C PHE A 656 16.87 -9.61 -5.96
N LEU A 657 15.88 -9.44 -5.10
CA LEU A 657 16.07 -9.02 -3.72
C LEU A 657 15.40 -10.01 -2.78
N PRO A 658 15.97 -10.32 -1.62
CA PRO A 658 15.23 -11.08 -0.60
C PRO A 658 13.98 -10.29 -0.16
N CYS A 659 12.91 -11.00 0.21
CA CYS A 659 11.72 -10.40 0.83
C CYS A 659 11.08 -11.35 1.86
N GLU A 660 10.17 -10.81 2.66
CA GLU A 660 9.54 -11.51 3.78
C GLU A 660 8.45 -12.52 3.37
N THR A 661 7.91 -12.39 2.16
CA THR A 661 6.80 -13.21 1.66
C THR A 661 7.29 -14.30 0.71
N PRO A 662 6.84 -15.56 0.81
CA PRO A 662 7.15 -16.61 -0.16
C PRO A 662 6.78 -16.16 -1.60
N PRO A 663 7.64 -16.38 -2.61
CA PRO A 663 8.82 -17.26 -2.61
C PRO A 663 10.13 -16.63 -2.07
N TYR A 664 10.03 -15.61 -1.21
CA TYR A 664 11.14 -14.94 -0.50
C TYR A 664 12.12 -14.20 -1.41
N VAL A 665 11.69 -13.95 -2.64
CA VAL A 665 12.39 -13.13 -3.61
C VAL A 665 11.43 -12.12 -4.21
N PHE A 666 11.86 -10.87 -4.24
CA PHE A 666 11.20 -9.79 -4.93
C PHE A 666 11.97 -9.47 -6.20
N VAL A 667 11.32 -9.70 -7.34
CA VAL A 667 11.89 -9.50 -8.66
C VAL A 667 11.28 -8.26 -9.29
N GLN A 668 12.13 -7.48 -9.94
CA GLN A 668 11.85 -6.15 -10.46
C GLN A 668 12.67 -5.90 -11.73
N GLY A 669 12.30 -4.88 -12.51
CA GLY A 669 13.03 -4.47 -13.71
C GLY A 669 12.42 -4.97 -15.01
N GLY A 670 13.26 -5.22 -16.01
CA GLY A 670 12.86 -5.69 -17.33
C GLY A 670 12.14 -4.64 -18.18
N LEU A 671 11.59 -5.12 -19.30
CA LEU A 671 10.90 -4.31 -20.30
C LEU A 671 9.86 -3.38 -19.69
N ARG A 672 9.09 -3.86 -18.71
CA ARG A 672 8.03 -3.07 -18.07
C ARG A 672 8.59 -1.88 -17.31
N SER A 673 9.65 -2.09 -16.54
CA SER A 673 10.32 -1.00 -15.84
C SER A 673 10.87 0.03 -16.82
N ARG A 674 11.53 -0.43 -17.90
CA ARG A 674 12.07 0.45 -18.93
C ARG A 674 10.99 1.25 -19.67
N LEU A 675 9.90 0.61 -20.08
CA LEU A 675 8.84 1.27 -20.87
C LEU A 675 7.98 2.21 -20.02
N THR A 676 7.75 1.88 -18.76
CA THR A 676 6.77 2.60 -17.94
C THR A 676 7.41 3.45 -16.84
N GLY A 677 8.72 3.31 -16.60
CA GLY A 677 9.41 3.84 -15.42
C GLY A 677 8.96 3.17 -14.11
N ARG A 678 8.14 2.11 -14.16
CA ARG A 678 7.58 1.47 -12.97
C ARG A 678 8.09 0.05 -12.85
N SER A 679 8.73 -0.26 -11.72
CA SER A 679 9.03 -1.64 -11.37
C SER A 679 7.78 -2.30 -10.77
N LEU A 680 7.13 -3.17 -11.53
CA LEU A 680 6.09 -4.03 -11.00
C LEU A 680 6.71 -5.31 -10.42
N MET A 681 5.96 -6.02 -9.58
CA MET A 681 6.37 -7.32 -9.07
C MET A 681 6.49 -8.32 -10.23
N MET A 682 7.72 -8.66 -10.60
CA MET A 682 8.04 -9.68 -11.60
C MET A 682 8.22 -11.07 -10.98
N THR A 683 8.17 -11.18 -9.65
CA THR A 683 8.26 -12.46 -8.93
C THR A 683 7.19 -13.41 -9.40
N LYS A 684 7.52 -14.67 -9.67
CA LYS A 684 6.54 -15.74 -9.92
C LYS A 684 6.90 -16.96 -9.07
N ALA A 685 5.92 -17.80 -8.79
CA ALA A 685 6.08 -19.10 -8.16
C ALA A 685 5.09 -20.07 -8.82
N PRO A 686 5.27 -20.35 -10.13
CA PRO A 686 4.24 -21.01 -10.91
C PRO A 686 4.09 -22.49 -10.58
N LEU A 687 5.11 -23.13 -10.01
CA LEU A 687 5.15 -24.57 -9.74
C LEU A 687 5.20 -24.81 -8.23
N ILE A 688 4.16 -25.48 -7.70
CA ILE A 688 4.04 -25.85 -6.29
C ILE A 688 3.57 -27.29 -6.14
N ARG A 689 3.95 -27.94 -5.04
CA ARG A 689 3.34 -29.17 -4.56
C ARG A 689 2.14 -28.78 -3.70
N MET A 690 0.94 -29.07 -4.20
CA MET A 690 -0.27 -28.62 -3.53
C MET A 690 -0.62 -29.52 -2.34
N ALA A 691 -0.96 -28.90 -1.22
CA ALA A 691 -1.41 -29.54 0.00
C ALA A 691 -2.49 -28.69 0.69
N PRO A 692 -3.25 -29.22 1.68
CA PRO A 692 -4.43 -28.53 2.23
C PRO A 692 -4.18 -27.15 2.83
N ASP A 693 -2.98 -26.90 3.34
CA ASP A 693 -2.54 -25.65 3.94
C ASP A 693 -1.76 -24.74 2.98
N VAL A 694 -1.69 -25.11 1.70
CA VAL A 694 -1.05 -24.34 0.64
C VAL A 694 -2.07 -23.47 -0.07
N ALA A 695 -1.73 -22.21 -0.30
CA ALA A 695 -2.53 -21.30 -1.11
C ALA A 695 -1.67 -20.23 -1.78
N TYR A 696 -2.10 -19.79 -2.95
CA TYR A 696 -1.61 -18.56 -3.56
C TYR A 696 -2.24 -17.34 -2.86
N LEU A 697 -1.46 -16.28 -2.67
CA LEU A 697 -1.85 -15.06 -1.93
C LEU A 697 -2.03 -13.85 -2.85
N VAL A 698 -1.19 -13.74 -3.89
CA VAL A 698 -1.23 -12.65 -4.87
C VAL A 698 -1.03 -13.26 -6.25
N THR A 699 -2.10 -13.81 -6.84
CA THR A 699 -2.03 -14.73 -8.00
C THR A 699 -0.85 -15.71 -7.86
N ASN A 700 -0.16 -16.09 -8.94
CA ASN A 700 1.06 -16.90 -8.90
C ASN A 700 2.34 -16.14 -8.50
N HIS A 701 2.25 -14.95 -7.89
CA HIS A 701 3.44 -14.20 -7.42
C HIS A 701 3.88 -14.60 -6.01
N GLN A 702 2.92 -14.92 -5.14
CA GLN A 702 3.16 -15.22 -3.73
C GLN A 702 2.28 -16.37 -3.26
N HIS A 703 2.80 -17.18 -2.34
CA HIS A 703 2.06 -18.30 -1.75
C HIS A 703 2.35 -18.40 -0.24
N THR A 704 1.65 -19.29 0.47
CA THR A 704 2.02 -19.72 1.83
C THR A 704 3.38 -20.38 1.85
N HIS A 705 4.05 -20.48 3.01
CA HIS A 705 5.37 -21.09 3.06
C HIS A 705 5.43 -22.51 2.47
N LEU A 706 6.41 -22.72 1.59
CA LEU A 706 6.88 -24.00 1.06
C LEU A 706 8.41 -24.00 1.12
N PRO A 707 9.07 -25.15 1.38
CA PRO A 707 10.48 -25.33 1.04
C PRO A 707 10.67 -25.10 -0.46
N LEU A 708 11.56 -24.19 -0.84
CA LEU A 708 11.77 -23.82 -2.24
C LEU A 708 13.02 -24.49 -2.79
N SER A 709 12.98 -24.80 -4.07
CA SER A 709 14.11 -25.35 -4.81
C SER A 709 15.33 -24.44 -4.78
N SER A 710 16.53 -25.04 -4.84
CA SER A 710 17.76 -24.30 -5.17
C SER A 710 17.80 -23.81 -6.62
N VAL A 711 16.94 -24.34 -7.49
CA VAL A 711 16.82 -23.94 -8.89
C VAL A 711 15.74 -22.85 -9.01
N ARG A 712 16.06 -21.79 -9.74
CA ARG A 712 15.11 -20.73 -10.09
C ARG A 712 14.62 -20.91 -11.51
N VAL A 713 13.30 -20.84 -11.69
CA VAL A 713 12.60 -21.06 -12.97
C VAL A 713 12.17 -19.74 -13.60
N GLY A 714 11.62 -19.79 -14.82
CA GLY A 714 11.11 -18.62 -15.53
C GLY A 714 9.73 -18.84 -16.13
N LEU A 715 8.97 -17.76 -16.27
CA LEU A 715 7.79 -17.68 -17.14
C LEU A 715 8.11 -16.70 -18.28
N LEU A 716 8.32 -17.21 -19.48
CA LEU A 716 8.39 -16.39 -20.67
C LEU A 716 7.00 -15.83 -20.96
N HIS A 717 6.85 -14.52 -20.92
CA HIS A 717 5.55 -13.83 -20.99
C HIS A 717 5.39 -13.10 -22.33
N TYR A 718 4.54 -13.66 -23.18
CA TYR A 718 4.31 -13.27 -24.58
C TYR A 718 3.21 -12.21 -24.71
N LYS A 719 3.40 -11.09 -24.01
CA LYS A 719 2.37 -10.04 -23.94
C LYS A 719 2.11 -9.32 -25.25
N PHE A 720 3.15 -9.21 -26.09
CA PHE A 720 3.17 -8.36 -27.27
C PHE A 720 2.90 -9.14 -28.57
N VAL A 721 2.08 -10.19 -28.46
CA VAL A 721 1.63 -11.03 -29.56
C VAL A 721 0.24 -10.55 -30.01
N GLY A 722 0.00 -10.58 -31.33
CA GLY A 722 -1.28 -10.17 -31.93
C GLY A 722 -1.51 -8.65 -31.90
N ASP A 723 -2.77 -8.23 -31.90
CA ASP A 723 -3.15 -6.81 -31.81
C ASP A 723 -3.10 -6.30 -30.37
N ILE A 724 -1.89 -5.93 -29.93
CA ILE A 724 -1.65 -5.38 -28.59
C ILE A 724 -2.44 -4.08 -28.34
N ARG A 725 -2.74 -3.28 -29.37
CA ARG A 725 -3.48 -2.02 -29.21
C ARG A 725 -4.93 -2.32 -28.83
N ALA A 726 -5.58 -3.24 -29.53
CA ALA A 726 -6.94 -3.67 -29.22
C ALA A 726 -7.05 -4.23 -27.79
N ARG A 727 -6.07 -5.05 -27.39
CA ARG A 727 -6.04 -5.64 -26.04
C ARG A 727 -5.78 -4.63 -24.93
N LEU A 728 -4.91 -3.64 -25.18
CA LEU A 728 -4.72 -2.53 -24.26
C LEU A 728 -6.01 -1.73 -24.08
N ALA A 729 -6.69 -1.42 -25.18
CA ALA A 729 -7.97 -0.71 -25.15
C ALA A 729 -9.03 -1.50 -24.35
N GLU A 730 -9.16 -2.81 -24.60
CA GLU A 730 -10.08 -3.68 -23.87
C GLU A 730 -9.76 -3.75 -22.37
N ALA A 731 -8.48 -3.94 -22.01
CA ALA A 731 -8.06 -4.01 -20.62
C ALA A 731 -8.28 -2.68 -19.86
N ILE A 732 -8.07 -1.54 -20.52
CA ILE A 732 -8.29 -0.20 -19.96
C ILE A 732 -9.79 0.08 -19.78
N ASP A 733 -10.61 -0.27 -20.77
CA ASP A 733 -12.07 -0.09 -20.73
C ASP A 733 -12.70 -0.91 -19.62
N ARG A 734 -12.31 -2.20 -19.50
CA ARG A 734 -12.87 -3.10 -18.49
C ARG A 734 -12.46 -2.79 -17.06
N GLN A 735 -11.26 -2.23 -16.85
CA GLN A 735 -10.71 -1.93 -15.51
C GLN A 735 -10.63 -3.14 -14.55
N GLU A 736 -10.60 -4.36 -15.09
CA GLU A 736 -10.63 -5.61 -14.32
C GLU A 736 -9.24 -6.05 -13.81
N HIS A 737 -8.18 -5.39 -14.22
CA HIS A 737 -6.83 -5.67 -13.74
C HIS A 737 -6.47 -4.79 -12.52
N PHE A 738 -5.46 -5.23 -11.77
CA PHE A 738 -4.94 -4.57 -10.56
C PHE A 738 -4.92 -3.03 -10.67
N MET A 739 -5.51 -2.35 -9.68
CA MET A 739 -5.61 -0.89 -9.59
C MET A 739 -6.29 -0.25 -10.82
N GLY A 740 -7.32 -0.90 -11.37
CA GLY A 740 -8.10 -0.35 -12.49
C GLY A 740 -7.30 -0.28 -13.79
N ALA A 741 -6.53 -1.33 -14.10
CA ALA A 741 -5.67 -1.44 -15.28
C ALA A 741 -4.54 -0.40 -15.34
N ARG A 742 -4.05 0.04 -14.16
CA ARG A 742 -2.96 1.01 -14.00
C ARG A 742 -1.74 0.74 -14.90
N PHE A 743 -1.36 -0.52 -15.06
CA PHE A 743 -0.24 -0.93 -15.91
C PHE A 743 -0.55 -0.77 -17.40
N TYR A 744 -1.71 -1.23 -17.85
CA TYR A 744 -2.14 -1.11 -19.25
C TYR A 744 -2.21 0.35 -19.70
N ARG A 745 -2.69 1.25 -18.83
CA ARG A 745 -2.66 2.70 -19.10
C ARG A 745 -1.23 3.23 -19.32
N ALA A 746 -0.26 2.73 -18.56
CA ALA A 746 1.13 3.15 -18.71
C ALA A 746 1.83 2.55 -19.93
N LEU A 747 1.35 1.41 -20.45
CA LEU A 747 1.85 0.83 -21.70
C LEU A 747 1.32 1.52 -22.96
N ALA A 748 0.19 2.23 -22.87
CA ALA A 748 -0.47 2.82 -24.04
C ALA A 748 0.47 3.74 -24.84
N ALA A 749 1.10 4.74 -24.19
CA ALA A 749 2.00 5.66 -24.88
C ALA A 749 3.27 4.97 -25.45
N PRO A 750 3.99 4.10 -24.70
CA PRO A 750 5.11 3.33 -25.24
C PRO A 750 4.74 2.44 -26.44
N VAL A 751 3.57 1.78 -26.40
CA VAL A 751 3.11 0.91 -27.49
C VAL A 751 2.75 1.73 -28.72
N GLU A 752 2.09 2.87 -28.56
CA GLU A 752 1.80 3.79 -29.66
C GLU A 752 3.08 4.34 -30.30
N ALA A 753 4.05 4.76 -29.48
CA ALA A 753 5.35 5.23 -29.97
C ALA A 753 6.13 4.13 -30.70
N GLY A 754 6.16 2.93 -30.12
CA GLY A 754 6.80 1.75 -30.73
C GLY A 754 6.18 1.40 -32.06
N ALA A 755 4.85 1.52 -32.21
CA ALA A 755 4.15 1.19 -33.43
C ALA A 755 4.13 2.33 -34.49
N ALA A 756 4.62 3.54 -34.18
CA ALA A 756 4.60 4.71 -35.08
C ALA A 756 5.96 5.07 -35.73
N GLY A 757 7.08 4.49 -35.27
CA GLY A 757 8.43 4.83 -35.73
C GLY A 757 8.93 4.01 -36.94
N ALA A 758 9.74 4.62 -37.81
CA ALA A 758 10.53 3.90 -38.81
C ALA A 758 11.67 3.13 -38.09
N GLY A 759 11.40 1.87 -37.73
CA GLY A 759 12.21 1.03 -36.84
C GLY A 759 11.46 0.55 -35.58
N GLY A 760 10.14 0.33 -35.71
CA GLY A 760 9.10 0.27 -34.66
C GLY A 760 9.14 -0.92 -33.71
N GLY A 761 10.21 -1.02 -32.92
CA GLY A 761 10.43 -2.06 -31.91
C GLY A 761 10.58 -1.55 -30.49
N PHE A 762 10.61 -2.49 -29.54
CA PHE A 762 11.03 -2.21 -28.17
C PHE A 762 12.53 -2.40 -27.93
N LEU A 763 13.33 -2.62 -28.97
CA LEU A 763 14.76 -2.89 -28.82
C LEU A 763 15.50 -1.71 -28.17
N SER A 764 16.46 -2.05 -27.32
CA SER A 764 17.32 -1.12 -26.58
C SER A 764 18.69 -1.75 -26.30
N PRO A 765 19.65 -1.01 -25.72
CA PRO A 765 20.92 -1.58 -25.26
C PRO A 765 20.80 -2.67 -24.17
N TRP A 766 19.60 -2.85 -23.60
CA TRP A 766 19.28 -3.90 -22.63
C TRP A 766 18.72 -5.17 -23.27
N SER A 767 18.30 -5.08 -24.54
CA SER A 767 17.66 -6.17 -25.27
C SER A 767 18.67 -7.22 -25.72
N VAL A 768 18.40 -8.48 -25.42
CA VAL A 768 19.23 -9.63 -25.78
C VAL A 768 18.39 -10.68 -26.51
N PRO A 769 18.85 -11.23 -27.65
CA PRO A 769 18.20 -12.38 -28.27
C PRO A 769 18.16 -13.58 -27.30
N CYS A 770 16.98 -14.16 -27.11
CA CYS A 770 16.73 -15.32 -26.29
C CYS A 770 16.47 -16.53 -27.18
N GLU A 771 17.45 -17.42 -27.28
CA GLU A 771 17.34 -18.65 -28.09
C GLU A 771 16.75 -19.81 -27.28
N GLY A 772 16.74 -19.69 -25.95
CA GLY A 772 16.15 -20.67 -25.06
C GLY A 772 16.53 -20.47 -23.60
N PRO A 773 16.19 -21.43 -22.73
CA PRO A 773 16.50 -21.44 -21.31
C PRO A 773 17.98 -21.18 -20.98
N ARG A 774 18.93 -21.67 -21.79
CA ARG A 774 20.37 -21.38 -21.59
C ARG A 774 20.68 -19.89 -21.60
N THR A 775 20.12 -19.12 -22.53
CA THR A 775 20.29 -17.65 -22.57
C THR A 775 19.83 -17.02 -21.26
N LEU A 776 18.71 -17.49 -20.70
CA LEU A 776 18.16 -16.97 -19.45
C LEU A 776 19.06 -17.31 -18.25
N VAL A 777 19.72 -18.47 -18.25
CA VAL A 777 20.74 -18.84 -17.24
C VAL A 777 21.95 -17.92 -17.36
N ASP A 778 22.46 -17.70 -18.57
CA ASP A 778 23.65 -16.85 -18.82
C ASP A 778 23.39 -15.38 -18.41
N LEU A 779 22.15 -14.91 -18.55
CA LEU A 779 21.71 -13.59 -18.09
C LEU A 779 21.39 -13.54 -16.60
N GLY A 780 21.37 -14.67 -15.89
CA GLY A 780 20.97 -14.77 -14.49
C GLY A 780 19.47 -14.53 -14.24
N LEU A 781 18.62 -14.60 -15.28
CA LEU A 781 17.16 -14.44 -15.17
C LEU A 781 16.44 -15.71 -14.70
N ILE A 782 17.08 -16.86 -14.88
CA ILE A 782 16.81 -18.12 -14.17
C ILE A 782 18.13 -18.64 -13.61
N ALA A 783 18.12 -19.61 -12.69
CA ALA A 783 19.36 -20.11 -12.09
C ALA A 783 19.35 -21.63 -11.92
N SER A 784 20.46 -22.28 -12.29
CA SER A 784 20.72 -23.68 -11.97
C SER A 784 21.30 -23.83 -10.56
N SER A 785 21.54 -25.07 -10.13
CA SER A 785 22.28 -25.39 -8.92
C SER A 785 23.26 -26.55 -9.17
N PRO A 786 24.34 -26.68 -8.38
CA PRO A 786 25.27 -27.80 -8.54
C PRO A 786 24.61 -29.18 -8.42
N GLY A 787 23.56 -29.29 -7.59
CA GLY A 787 22.77 -30.51 -7.46
C GLY A 787 22.00 -30.85 -8.74
N TRP A 788 21.39 -29.85 -9.37
CA TRP A 788 20.65 -30.02 -10.62
C TRP A 788 21.58 -30.30 -11.80
N ASP A 789 22.72 -29.61 -11.89
CA ASP A 789 23.71 -29.81 -12.96
C ASP A 789 24.26 -31.24 -12.97
N GLY A 790 24.46 -31.82 -11.79
CA GLY A 790 24.92 -33.20 -11.60
C GLY A 790 23.81 -34.26 -11.58
N TRP A 791 22.54 -33.88 -11.69
CA TRP A 791 21.42 -34.80 -11.53
C TRP A 791 21.38 -35.84 -12.66
N ASN A 792 21.38 -37.13 -12.30
CA ASN A 792 21.18 -38.23 -13.22
C ASN A 792 19.90 -38.97 -12.83
N ALA A 793 18.88 -38.86 -13.69
CA ALA A 793 17.55 -39.46 -13.48
C ALA A 793 17.59 -40.98 -13.25
N THR A 794 18.70 -41.66 -13.60
CA THR A 794 18.89 -43.10 -13.43
C THR A 794 19.34 -43.54 -12.03
N ALA A 795 19.64 -42.63 -11.10
CA ALA A 795 20.14 -42.98 -9.76
C ALA A 795 19.05 -43.11 -8.67
N GLY A 796 17.78 -42.86 -9.00
CA GLY A 796 16.66 -42.80 -8.04
C GLY A 796 15.50 -43.77 -8.31
N ALA A 797 15.76 -44.90 -8.98
CA ALA A 797 14.77 -45.97 -9.17
C ALA A 797 14.94 -47.09 -8.13
#